data_AF-A0A9X0CCN9-F1
#
_entry.id   AF-A0A9X0CCN9-F1
#
_cell.length_a   1.000
_cell.length_b   1.000
_cell.length_c   1.000
_cell.angle_alpha   90.00
_cell.angle_beta   90.00
_cell.angle_gamma   90.00
#
_symmetry.space_group_name_H-M   'P 1'
#
loop_
_entity.id
_entity.type
_entity.pdbx_description
1 polymer ?
#
loop_
_entity_poly.entity_id
_entity_poly.type
_entity_poly.pdbx_seq_one_letter_code
_entity_poly.pdbx_strand_id
1 'polypeptide(L)'
;MGRKVTLAACSLNQWSLDFEGNLKRILQSINIARAHGATYRLGPELEIPGYGCNDHFLESDTLLHCFQVLALLLKSSVTTDIICDVGMPIMHRNVRYNCRVIFLNGKIILIRPKMSLACDANYREGRWFTRWAKTKQTEEYFLPRMIADITGQVTVPFGDGVISTLDTCVGTEICEELFSVNCPHITMALDGVEIFTNGSASHHQLRKLDKRVDYVKDATVKGGGIYLYANMRGCDGERVYYDGCSMIAVNGKIVAQGTQFSLQEVEVVTSTVDLEEVRSHRGATPTFGSSATALSGSYPRVKVDFALSREDDISVPSAEPIQVHYHTPEEEISLGPACWLWDYLRRSGQAGFFLPLSGGIDSSSTACIVSSMCHQVCQAVKNGDQQVLEDVRRIINDNNYIPTDPKELASRIFVTCYMGTENSSEETRKRASNLAEEIGSHHMGITIDAAVSAVLGIFTVVTGKIPKFKLYGGTHRENLAMQNVQARLRMVLAYLFAQLIMWARGLPGGLLVLGSANVDESLCGYLTKYDCSSADINPIGGISKKDLKSFIFYCVEKFNFSSLIRILGAPPTAELEPLADGQIQQTDEEDMGMTYDELSMFGRLRKTSRCGPYSMFCKLIHTWRNNCTPVNVAEKVKRFFRAYSINRHKMTTMTPAYHAEDYSPDDNRFDLRPFLYNTQWSWQMRLIDDEVRRLQAAETSQLRHQQPHLHANSDSLYGSSHDQHVSSNEGVTSSSMSVKSERSGNQFCGVEEHQTRRERLERTLETLTNFNRGTSRAQNRGTPPCPALIRIKSEPVDHEEGCNSHVTAEEPPPGFRPRKRSEANMSGAHSGTATEGEFVSGEKYMRIRSR
;
A
#
# COMPACT_ATOMS: atom_id res chain seq x y z
N MET A 1 -6.92 40.83 24.03
CA MET A 1 -5.98 40.03 23.23
C MET A 1 -6.56 38.64 23.19
N GLY A 2 -6.80 38.08 22.02
CA GLY A 2 -7.28 36.70 21.92
C GLY A 2 -6.24 35.74 22.48
N ARG A 3 -6.66 34.86 23.40
CA ARG A 3 -5.75 34.05 24.21
C ARG A 3 -5.94 32.56 23.94
N LYS A 4 -7.14 32.01 24.18
CA LYS A 4 -7.42 30.58 23.95
C LYS A 4 -8.27 30.36 22.72
N VAL A 5 -7.86 29.39 21.91
CA VAL A 5 -8.53 29.00 20.66
C VAL A 5 -8.92 27.53 20.74
N THR A 6 -10.10 27.18 20.21
CA THR A 6 -10.56 25.79 20.12
C THR A 6 -10.44 25.34 18.67
N LEU A 7 -9.66 24.30 18.42
CA LEU A 7 -9.26 23.87 17.08
C LEU A 7 -9.67 22.41 16.85
N ALA A 8 -10.08 22.07 15.63
CA ALA A 8 -10.55 20.74 15.26
C ALA A 8 -9.74 20.14 14.10
N ALA A 9 -9.34 18.88 14.25
CA ALA A 9 -8.84 18.03 13.16
C ALA A 9 -9.73 16.79 13.05
N CYS A 10 -9.98 16.28 11.84
CA CYS A 10 -10.91 15.16 11.66
C CYS A 10 -10.36 14.01 10.81
N SER A 11 -10.75 12.79 11.20
CA SER A 11 -10.51 11.56 10.46
C SER A 11 -11.78 11.17 9.69
N LEU A 12 -11.74 11.14 8.36
CA LEU A 12 -12.91 10.85 7.50
C LEU A 12 -12.72 9.59 6.65
N ASN A 13 -13.76 8.77 6.55
CA ASN A 13 -13.83 7.61 5.65
C ASN A 13 -14.40 7.99 4.28
N GLN A 14 -13.69 8.87 3.56
CA GLN A 14 -14.08 9.24 2.20
C GLN A 14 -14.02 8.03 1.25
N TRP A 15 -14.73 8.15 0.13
CA TRP A 15 -14.70 7.17 -0.95
C TRP A 15 -14.46 7.90 -2.27
N SER A 16 -13.54 7.38 -3.08
CA SER A 16 -13.17 7.98 -4.36
C SER A 16 -14.39 8.19 -5.26
N LEU A 17 -14.63 9.44 -5.66
CA LEU A 17 -15.77 9.90 -6.48
C LEU A 17 -17.17 9.83 -5.82
N ASP A 18 -17.28 9.42 -4.55
CA ASP A 18 -18.53 9.50 -3.77
C ASP A 18 -18.79 10.94 -3.29
N PHE A 19 -19.02 11.86 -4.22
CA PHE A 19 -19.19 13.28 -3.92
C PHE A 19 -20.32 13.57 -2.93
N GLU A 20 -21.39 12.78 -2.97
CA GLU A 20 -22.56 12.89 -2.08
C GLU A 20 -22.24 12.42 -0.65
N GLY A 21 -21.63 11.24 -0.48
CA GLY A 21 -21.20 10.75 0.83
C GLY A 21 -20.06 11.58 1.41
N ASN A 22 -19.08 11.98 0.59
CA ASN A 22 -17.97 12.82 1.00
C ASN A 22 -18.44 14.21 1.48
N LEU A 23 -19.41 14.83 0.78
CA LEU A 23 -20.07 16.05 1.24
C LEU A 23 -20.74 15.87 2.61
N LYS A 24 -21.50 14.78 2.81
CA LYS A 24 -22.15 14.47 4.10
C LYS A 24 -21.15 14.32 5.24
N ARG A 25 -20.08 13.55 5.03
CA ARG A 25 -19.00 13.35 6.02
C ARG A 25 -18.29 14.66 6.37
N ILE A 26 -18.01 15.52 5.39
CA ILE A 26 -17.45 16.86 5.61
C ILE A 26 -18.41 17.72 6.45
N LEU A 27 -19.67 17.86 6.03
CA LEU A 27 -20.69 18.63 6.75
C LEU A 27 -20.90 18.15 8.19
N GLN A 28 -20.95 16.83 8.41
CA GLN A 28 -21.06 16.22 9.73
C GLN A 28 -19.85 16.57 10.60
N SER A 29 -18.63 16.50 10.06
CA SER A 29 -17.40 16.84 10.80
C SER A 29 -17.35 18.33 11.21
N ILE A 30 -17.85 19.23 10.35
CA ILE A 30 -17.95 20.66 10.64
C ILE A 30 -18.99 20.92 11.74
N ASN A 31 -20.14 20.23 11.67
CA ASN A 31 -21.17 20.31 12.70
C ASN A 31 -20.67 19.83 14.07
N ILE A 32 -19.95 18.70 14.13
CA ILE A 32 -19.33 18.19 15.37
C ILE A 32 -18.28 19.17 15.88
N ALA A 33 -17.41 19.70 15.02
CA ALA A 33 -16.40 20.69 15.39
C ALA A 33 -17.04 21.94 16.05
N ARG A 34 -18.11 22.48 15.47
CA ARG A 34 -18.86 23.61 16.04
C ARG A 34 -19.59 23.27 17.33
N ALA A 35 -20.16 22.07 17.45
CA ALA A 35 -20.80 21.61 18.68
C ALA A 35 -19.80 21.53 19.85
N HIS A 36 -18.53 21.22 19.57
CA HIS A 36 -17.41 21.28 20.52
C HIS A 36 -16.76 22.67 20.63
N GLY A 37 -17.34 23.71 20.03
CA GLY A 37 -16.91 25.10 20.15
C GLY A 37 -15.71 25.51 19.29
N ALA A 38 -15.27 24.67 18.35
CA ALA A 38 -14.12 24.97 17.50
C ALA A 38 -14.40 26.09 16.47
N THR A 39 -13.41 26.96 16.28
CA THR A 39 -13.44 28.10 15.33
C THR A 39 -12.60 27.85 14.08
N TYR A 40 -11.83 26.75 14.05
CA TYR A 40 -11.12 26.24 12.87
C TYR A 40 -11.32 24.73 12.75
N ARG A 41 -11.68 24.24 11.56
CA ARG A 41 -11.76 22.80 11.23
C ARG A 41 -10.85 22.46 10.06
N LEU A 42 -9.95 21.51 10.30
CA LEU A 42 -9.05 20.93 9.30
C LEU A 42 -9.55 19.55 8.82
N GLY A 43 -9.77 19.42 7.51
CA GLY A 43 -10.08 18.14 6.85
C GLY A 43 -8.87 17.42 6.23
N PRO A 44 -8.97 16.10 5.94
CA PRO A 44 -7.94 15.34 5.25
C PRO A 44 -7.57 15.86 3.85
N GLU A 45 -6.47 15.37 3.30
CA GLU A 45 -6.01 15.69 1.94
C GLU A 45 -6.99 15.21 0.87
N LEU A 46 -7.32 16.06 -0.11
CA LEU A 46 -8.26 15.74 -1.21
C LEU A 46 -9.60 15.13 -0.72
N GLU A 47 -10.10 15.55 0.44
CA GLU A 47 -11.29 14.96 1.05
C GLU A 47 -12.58 15.12 0.22
N ILE A 48 -12.72 16.14 -0.64
CA ILE A 48 -13.93 16.32 -1.45
C ILE A 48 -14.13 15.17 -2.46
N PRO A 49 -13.16 14.84 -3.33
CA PRO A 49 -13.26 13.69 -4.21
C PRO A 49 -12.86 12.35 -3.56
N GLY A 50 -12.09 12.36 -2.46
CA GLY A 50 -11.32 11.19 -2.02
C GLY A 50 -9.93 11.18 -2.67
N TYR A 51 -8.92 10.64 -1.97
CA TYR A 51 -7.53 10.72 -2.41
C TYR A 51 -7.23 9.71 -3.54
N GLY A 52 -7.74 8.48 -3.43
CA GLY A 52 -7.53 7.34 -4.33
C GLY A 52 -8.19 7.44 -5.71
N CYS A 53 -8.60 8.63 -6.16
CA CYS A 53 -9.23 8.79 -7.49
C CYS A 53 -8.30 8.44 -8.67
N ASN A 54 -6.99 8.36 -8.46
CA ASN A 54 -6.00 8.00 -9.48
C ASN A 54 -6.19 8.80 -10.79
N ASP A 55 -6.32 8.11 -11.93
CA ASP A 55 -6.44 8.73 -13.26
C ASP A 55 -7.77 9.49 -13.45
N HIS A 56 -8.77 9.33 -12.58
CA HIS A 56 -9.95 10.20 -12.60
C HIS A 56 -9.61 11.65 -12.25
N PHE A 57 -8.45 11.94 -11.62
CA PHE A 57 -7.96 13.31 -11.54
C PHE A 57 -7.65 13.92 -12.93
N LEU A 58 -7.39 13.10 -13.95
CA LEU A 58 -7.16 13.58 -15.31
C LEU A 58 -8.47 14.06 -15.99
N GLU A 59 -9.62 13.56 -15.53
CA GLU A 59 -10.94 13.87 -16.06
C GLU A 59 -11.43 15.26 -15.59
N SER A 60 -12.13 15.98 -16.47
CA SER A 60 -12.71 17.30 -16.16
C SER A 60 -13.79 17.23 -15.09
N ASP A 61 -14.52 16.11 -15.06
CA ASP A 61 -15.74 15.97 -14.29
C ASP A 61 -15.44 15.88 -12.80
N THR A 62 -14.30 15.27 -12.43
CA THR A 62 -13.75 15.33 -11.07
C THR A 62 -13.55 16.78 -10.59
N LEU A 63 -13.00 17.67 -11.42
CA LEU A 63 -12.85 19.09 -11.08
C LEU A 63 -14.22 19.79 -10.95
N LEU A 64 -15.14 19.52 -11.88
CA LEU A 64 -16.49 20.08 -11.89
C LEU A 64 -17.29 19.69 -10.63
N HIS A 65 -17.31 18.39 -10.29
CA HIS A 65 -18.01 17.88 -9.13
C HIS A 65 -17.38 18.36 -7.82
N CYS A 66 -16.05 18.53 -7.76
CA CYS A 66 -15.42 19.19 -6.61
C CYS A 66 -15.92 20.62 -6.40
N PHE A 67 -16.09 21.40 -7.48
CA PHE A 67 -16.68 22.75 -7.39
C PHE A 67 -18.18 22.72 -7.05
N GLN A 68 -18.94 21.70 -7.48
CA GLN A 68 -20.33 21.52 -7.06
C GLN A 68 -20.44 21.23 -5.56
N VAL A 69 -19.59 20.35 -5.01
CA VAL A 69 -19.51 20.08 -3.56
C VAL A 69 -19.08 21.34 -2.80
N LEU A 70 -18.05 22.06 -3.26
CA LEU A 70 -17.61 23.32 -2.65
C LEU A 70 -18.73 24.38 -2.65
N ALA A 71 -19.52 24.48 -3.72
CA ALA A 71 -20.68 25.38 -3.80
C ALA A 71 -21.77 25.04 -2.76
N LEU A 72 -21.96 23.76 -2.44
CA LEU A 72 -22.88 23.32 -1.39
C LEU A 72 -22.32 23.58 0.01
N LEU A 73 -21.02 23.37 0.23
CA LEU A 73 -20.34 23.73 1.47
C LEU A 73 -20.44 25.23 1.76
N LEU A 74 -20.11 26.09 0.78
CA LEU A 74 -20.15 27.55 0.92
C LEU A 74 -21.55 28.12 1.23
N LYS A 75 -22.62 27.42 0.83
CA LYS A 75 -24.02 27.79 1.11
C LYS A 75 -24.53 27.28 2.45
N SER A 76 -23.81 26.38 3.11
CA SER A 76 -24.34 25.65 4.26
C SER A 76 -24.22 26.45 5.56
N SER A 77 -25.31 26.58 6.30
CA SER A 77 -25.33 27.29 7.59
C SER A 77 -24.46 26.63 8.67
N VAL A 78 -24.07 25.37 8.49
CA VAL A 78 -23.11 24.72 9.40
C VAL A 78 -21.69 25.28 9.24
N THR A 79 -21.34 25.94 8.13
CA THR A 79 -20.00 26.54 7.93
C THR A 79 -19.91 28.01 8.36
N THR A 80 -20.94 28.55 9.02
CA THR A 80 -20.92 29.90 9.58
C THR A 80 -20.07 29.97 10.85
N ASP A 81 -19.30 31.05 11.01
CA ASP A 81 -18.43 31.37 12.15
C ASP A 81 -17.42 30.25 12.52
N ILE A 82 -16.95 29.54 11.50
CA ILE A 82 -15.86 28.57 11.58
C ILE A 82 -15.03 28.64 10.28
N ILE A 83 -13.71 28.74 10.41
CA ILE A 83 -12.81 28.61 9.26
C ILE A 83 -12.77 27.12 8.85
N CYS A 84 -13.14 26.84 7.61
CA CYS A 84 -13.13 25.50 7.04
C CYS A 84 -11.98 25.37 6.06
N ASP A 85 -11.08 24.43 6.33
CA ASP A 85 -9.99 24.04 5.44
C ASP A 85 -10.30 22.67 4.83
N VAL A 86 -10.55 22.65 3.51
CA VAL A 86 -10.95 21.45 2.74
C VAL A 86 -10.01 21.15 1.58
N GLY A 87 -9.88 19.87 1.20
CA GLY A 87 -8.99 19.42 0.12
C GLY A 87 -9.72 19.11 -1.20
N MET A 88 -9.24 19.68 -2.32
CA MET A 88 -9.70 19.33 -3.68
C MET A 88 -8.65 19.60 -4.78
N PRO A 89 -8.72 18.92 -5.93
CA PRO A 89 -7.93 19.24 -7.11
C PRO A 89 -8.41 20.57 -7.74
N ILE A 90 -7.48 21.43 -8.15
CA ILE A 90 -7.79 22.69 -8.86
C ILE A 90 -6.88 22.86 -10.07
N MET A 91 -7.45 23.30 -11.19
CA MET A 91 -6.71 23.68 -12.38
C MET A 91 -6.54 25.20 -12.45
N HIS A 92 -5.31 25.69 -12.28
CA HIS A 92 -4.94 27.10 -12.41
C HIS A 92 -4.04 27.27 -13.64
N ARG A 93 -4.43 28.16 -14.57
CA ARG A 93 -3.71 28.42 -15.83
C ARG A 93 -3.33 27.15 -16.61
N ASN A 94 -4.29 26.22 -16.76
CA ASN A 94 -4.14 24.90 -17.40
C ASN A 94 -3.16 23.94 -16.70
N VAL A 95 -2.76 24.22 -15.46
CA VAL A 95 -1.93 23.32 -14.64
C VAL A 95 -2.76 22.82 -13.46
N ARG A 96 -2.78 21.50 -13.24
CA ARG A 96 -3.52 20.87 -12.14
C ARG A 96 -2.67 20.79 -10.88
N TYR A 97 -3.24 21.22 -9.77
CA TYR A 97 -2.66 21.21 -8.44
C TYR A 97 -3.56 20.44 -7.47
N ASN A 98 -2.95 19.78 -6.49
CA ASN A 98 -3.61 19.31 -5.29
C ASN A 98 -3.67 20.51 -4.33
N CYS A 99 -4.86 20.91 -3.88
CA CYS A 99 -5.07 22.18 -3.17
C CYS A 99 -5.83 22.01 -1.87
N ARG A 100 -5.48 22.87 -0.91
CA ARG A 100 -6.36 23.29 0.19
C ARG A 100 -7.17 24.49 -0.26
N VAL A 101 -8.47 24.49 0.03
CA VAL A 101 -9.38 25.62 -0.16
C VAL A 101 -9.87 26.03 1.21
N ILE A 102 -9.49 27.22 1.65
CA ILE A 102 -9.80 27.71 2.99
C ILE A 102 -10.86 28.79 2.86
N PHE A 103 -11.98 28.64 3.58
CA PHE A 103 -13.14 29.53 3.48
C PHE A 103 -13.79 29.79 4.84
N LEU A 104 -14.51 30.91 4.92
CA LEU A 104 -15.25 31.39 6.10
C LEU A 104 -16.47 32.16 5.62
N ASN A 105 -17.63 31.96 6.26
CA ASN A 105 -18.85 32.77 6.05
C ASN A 105 -19.20 32.97 4.56
N GLY A 106 -19.16 31.88 3.79
CA GLY A 106 -19.50 31.86 2.36
C GLY A 106 -18.46 32.51 1.44
N LYS A 107 -17.25 32.85 1.92
CA LYS A 107 -16.17 33.44 1.12
C LYS A 107 -14.89 32.63 1.20
N ILE A 108 -14.20 32.48 0.07
CA ILE A 108 -12.91 31.80 -0.02
C ILE A 108 -11.81 32.81 0.35
N ILE A 109 -10.96 32.42 1.30
CA ILE A 109 -9.85 33.21 1.85
C ILE A 109 -8.59 32.97 1.01
N LEU A 110 -8.21 31.70 0.85
CA LEU A 110 -6.95 31.29 0.23
C LEU A 110 -7.11 29.92 -0.42
N ILE A 111 -6.48 29.74 -1.58
CA ILE A 111 -6.25 28.43 -2.19
C ILE A 111 -4.74 28.13 -2.11
N ARG A 112 -4.35 27.14 -1.31
CA ARG A 112 -2.93 26.72 -1.13
C ARG A 112 -2.66 25.43 -1.90
N PRO A 113 -1.95 25.48 -3.05
CA PRO A 113 -1.50 24.30 -3.78
C PRO A 113 -0.32 23.59 -3.11
N LYS A 114 -0.21 22.26 -3.26
CA LYS A 114 0.88 21.42 -2.75
C LYS A 114 2.21 21.72 -3.44
N MET A 115 3.28 21.82 -2.65
CA MET A 115 4.64 22.23 -3.05
C MET A 115 5.63 21.05 -3.09
N SER A 116 5.39 20.01 -2.29
CA SER A 116 6.13 18.74 -2.29
C SER A 116 5.15 17.61 -2.60
N LEU A 117 5.31 16.92 -3.74
CA LEU A 117 4.40 15.84 -4.17
C LEU A 117 4.95 14.46 -3.78
N ALA A 118 4.11 13.60 -3.21
CA ALA A 118 4.47 12.23 -2.89
C ALA A 118 4.54 11.37 -4.17
N CYS A 119 5.71 10.82 -4.46
CA CYS A 119 6.00 10.13 -5.74
C CYS A 119 6.77 8.80 -5.56
N ASP A 120 6.76 8.22 -4.35
CA ASP A 120 7.42 6.96 -4.05
C ASP A 120 6.43 5.87 -3.59
N ALA A 121 6.85 4.62 -3.76
CA ALA A 121 6.12 3.46 -3.28
C ALA A 121 4.67 3.38 -3.80
N ASN A 122 3.65 3.53 -2.93
CA ASN A 122 2.24 3.59 -3.36
C ASN A 122 1.87 4.95 -4.00
N TYR A 123 2.56 6.04 -3.65
CA TYR A 123 2.23 7.40 -4.07
C TYR A 123 2.82 7.75 -5.44
N ARG A 124 2.04 8.45 -6.27
CA ARG A 124 2.43 8.84 -7.64
C ARG A 124 1.81 10.18 -8.06
N GLU A 125 1.70 11.13 -7.13
CA GLU A 125 0.98 12.40 -7.34
C GLU A 125 1.47 13.18 -8.56
N GLY A 126 2.77 13.12 -8.88
CA GLY A 126 3.36 13.70 -10.07
C GLY A 126 2.84 13.15 -11.42
N ARG A 127 1.99 12.10 -11.40
CA ARG A 127 1.23 11.62 -12.58
C ARG A 127 0.05 12.53 -12.92
N TRP A 128 -0.56 13.17 -11.92
CA TRP A 128 -1.82 13.91 -12.06
C TRP A 128 -1.68 15.40 -11.72
N PHE A 129 -0.76 15.72 -10.81
CA PHE A 129 -0.55 17.04 -10.24
C PHE A 129 0.84 17.59 -10.57
N THR A 130 0.93 18.91 -10.64
CA THR A 130 2.20 19.65 -10.69
C THR A 130 2.44 20.30 -9.33
N ARG A 131 3.69 20.30 -8.85
CA ARG A 131 4.04 21.02 -7.62
C ARG A 131 3.96 22.52 -7.82
N TRP A 132 3.51 23.26 -6.81
CA TRP A 132 3.68 24.71 -6.79
C TRP A 132 5.15 25.06 -6.54
N ALA A 133 5.69 25.97 -7.38
CA ALA A 133 7.12 26.30 -7.40
C ALA A 133 7.44 27.73 -6.98
N LYS A 134 6.43 28.59 -6.79
CA LYS A 134 6.60 30.01 -6.46
C LYS A 134 6.49 30.18 -4.94
N THR A 135 7.59 29.89 -4.24
CA THR A 135 7.67 30.02 -2.77
C THR A 135 7.36 31.46 -2.33
N LYS A 136 6.64 31.61 -1.21
CA LYS A 136 6.20 32.89 -0.64
C LYS A 136 5.52 33.84 -1.65
N GLN A 137 4.76 33.29 -2.59
CA GLN A 137 4.11 34.04 -3.67
C GLN A 137 2.71 33.51 -3.95
N THR A 138 1.79 34.43 -4.20
CA THR A 138 0.42 34.17 -4.63
C THR A 138 0.14 34.81 -5.99
N GLU A 139 -0.85 34.26 -6.69
CA GLU A 139 -1.42 34.79 -7.92
C GLU A 139 -2.94 34.88 -7.79
N GLU A 140 -3.58 35.74 -8.57
CA GLU A 140 -5.04 35.75 -8.67
C GLU A 140 -5.53 34.50 -9.41
N TYR A 141 -6.42 33.74 -8.76
CA TYR A 141 -7.20 32.66 -9.35
C TYR A 141 -8.62 33.13 -9.64
N PHE A 142 -9.05 33.01 -10.90
CA PHE A 142 -10.42 33.34 -11.31
C PHE A 142 -11.37 32.21 -10.91
N LEU A 143 -12.37 32.54 -10.09
CA LEU A 143 -13.35 31.56 -9.63
C LEU A 143 -14.27 31.11 -10.79
N PRO A 144 -14.68 29.83 -10.83
CA PRO A 144 -15.79 29.40 -11.67
C PRO A 144 -17.05 30.23 -11.37
N ARG A 145 -17.85 30.56 -12.39
CA ARG A 145 -19.06 31.41 -12.24
C ARG A 145 -19.95 30.95 -11.09
N MET A 146 -20.23 29.64 -11.02
CA MET A 146 -21.03 29.03 -9.95
C MET A 146 -20.53 29.26 -8.53
N ILE A 147 -19.24 29.56 -8.34
CA ILE A 147 -18.66 29.94 -7.05
C ILE A 147 -18.72 31.46 -6.89
N ALA A 148 -18.34 32.23 -7.92
CA ALA A 148 -18.40 33.70 -7.90
C ALA A 148 -19.82 34.23 -7.61
N ASP A 149 -20.85 33.58 -8.15
CA ASP A 149 -22.27 33.90 -7.93
C ASP A 149 -22.71 33.67 -6.45
N ILE A 150 -21.96 32.86 -5.68
CA ILE A 150 -22.22 32.57 -4.27
C ILE A 150 -21.41 33.49 -3.36
N THR A 151 -20.11 33.60 -3.64
CA THR A 151 -19.14 34.31 -2.78
C THR A 151 -19.16 35.83 -2.98
N GLY A 152 -19.64 36.29 -4.14
CA GLY A 152 -19.46 37.66 -4.62
C GLY A 152 -18.01 38.01 -5.01
N GLN A 153 -17.13 37.01 -5.13
CA GLN A 153 -15.70 37.19 -5.44
C GLN A 153 -15.43 36.80 -6.90
N VAL A 154 -14.74 37.66 -7.65
CA VAL A 154 -14.29 37.33 -9.02
C VAL A 154 -12.97 36.53 -9.00
N THR A 155 -12.05 36.92 -8.12
CA THR A 155 -10.76 36.26 -7.91
C THR A 155 -10.48 36.03 -6.44
N VAL A 156 -9.55 35.10 -6.17
CA VAL A 156 -9.00 34.82 -4.84
C VAL A 156 -7.50 34.55 -4.90
N PRO A 157 -6.76 34.73 -3.78
CA PRO A 157 -5.34 34.38 -3.70
C PRO A 157 -5.13 32.87 -3.90
N PHE A 158 -4.22 32.52 -4.81
CA PHE A 158 -3.77 31.16 -5.08
C PHE A 158 -2.25 31.06 -5.00
N GLY A 159 -1.73 30.23 -4.11
CA GLY A 159 -0.28 30.03 -3.96
C GLY A 159 0.17 29.87 -2.51
N ASP A 160 1.41 30.24 -2.26
CA ASP A 160 2.08 30.04 -0.99
C ASP A 160 1.98 31.29 -0.11
N GLY A 161 0.91 31.36 0.68
CA GLY A 161 0.58 32.46 1.60
C GLY A 161 0.01 31.93 2.92
N VAL A 162 -0.19 32.83 3.88
CA VAL A 162 -0.66 32.53 5.24
C VAL A 162 -1.88 33.38 5.59
N ILE A 163 -2.70 32.90 6.53
CA ILE A 163 -3.93 33.56 6.95
C ILE A 163 -3.67 34.34 8.24
N SER A 164 -3.82 35.65 8.20
CA SER A 164 -3.69 36.54 9.36
C SER A 164 -5.08 36.95 9.82
N THR A 165 -5.46 36.47 11.01
CA THR A 165 -6.71 36.83 11.68
C THR A 165 -6.50 38.02 12.62
N LEU A 166 -7.52 38.42 13.38
CA LEU A 166 -7.41 39.52 14.35
C LEU A 166 -6.50 39.17 15.55
N ASP A 167 -6.36 37.88 15.86
CA ASP A 167 -5.72 37.38 17.07
C ASP A 167 -4.60 36.36 16.85
N THR A 168 -4.48 35.74 15.67
CA THR A 168 -3.41 34.78 15.35
C THR A 168 -3.07 34.69 13.86
N CYS A 169 -2.07 33.88 13.50
CA CYS A 169 -1.63 33.62 12.13
C CYS A 169 -1.55 32.11 11.87
N VAL A 170 -2.22 31.63 10.81
CA VAL A 170 -2.35 30.23 10.42
C VAL A 170 -1.63 29.96 9.10
N GLY A 171 -0.82 28.91 9.07
CA GLY A 171 -0.15 28.39 7.88
C GLY A 171 -0.57 26.95 7.58
N THR A 172 -0.42 26.54 6.33
CA THR A 172 -0.91 25.24 5.84
C THR A 172 0.17 24.49 5.08
N GLU A 173 0.44 23.27 5.55
CA GLU A 173 1.20 22.22 4.89
C GLU A 173 0.26 21.15 4.35
N ILE A 174 0.74 20.30 3.44
CA ILE A 174 -0.04 19.18 2.90
C ILE A 174 0.81 17.91 2.89
N CYS A 175 0.44 16.94 3.71
CA CYS A 175 1.04 15.61 3.86
C CYS A 175 2.58 15.61 3.78
N GLU A 176 3.13 15.22 2.62
CA GLU A 176 4.56 15.09 2.31
C GLU A 176 5.41 16.31 2.65
N GLU A 177 4.82 17.51 2.67
CA GLU A 177 5.52 18.75 3.04
C GLU A 177 6.16 18.68 4.45
N LEU A 178 5.52 18.00 5.41
CA LEU A 178 6.04 17.76 6.77
C LEU A 178 7.32 16.91 6.77
N PHE A 179 7.41 15.92 5.88
CA PHE A 179 8.50 14.94 5.82
C PHE A 179 9.67 15.41 4.94
N SER A 180 9.48 16.49 4.18
CA SER A 180 10.49 17.07 3.29
C SER A 180 11.64 17.74 4.06
N VAL A 181 12.84 17.81 3.49
CA VAL A 181 14.02 18.40 4.19
C VAL A 181 13.84 19.90 4.50
N ASN A 182 13.10 20.61 3.65
CA ASN A 182 12.82 22.04 3.78
C ASN A 182 11.33 22.24 4.08
N CYS A 183 10.85 21.72 5.21
CA CYS A 183 9.43 21.81 5.58
C CYS A 183 8.96 23.29 5.60
N PRO A 184 7.82 23.63 4.98
CA PRO A 184 7.27 24.99 5.03
C PRO A 184 7.12 25.57 6.45
N HIS A 185 6.70 24.75 7.44
CA HIS A 185 6.47 25.20 8.82
C HIS A 185 7.69 25.87 9.44
N ILE A 186 8.92 25.48 9.07
CA ILE A 186 10.16 26.09 9.59
C ILE A 186 10.19 27.59 9.26
N THR A 187 9.97 27.94 7.99
CA THR A 187 9.99 29.35 7.56
C THR A 187 8.72 30.10 7.90
N MET A 188 7.58 29.40 8.00
CA MET A 188 6.32 29.97 8.50
C MET A 188 6.44 30.34 9.99
N ALA A 189 7.03 29.49 10.82
CA ALA A 189 7.29 29.76 12.24
C ALA A 189 8.16 31.01 12.41
N LEU A 190 9.25 31.13 11.64
CA LEU A 190 10.13 32.30 11.64
C LEU A 190 9.45 33.59 11.14
N ASP A 191 8.44 33.49 10.27
CA ASP A 191 7.59 34.63 9.89
C ASP A 191 6.53 34.96 10.97
N GLY A 192 6.38 34.14 12.00
CA GLY A 192 5.43 34.33 13.10
C GLY A 192 4.07 33.66 12.92
N VAL A 193 3.96 32.63 12.08
CA VAL A 193 2.80 31.71 12.08
C VAL A 193 2.75 30.95 13.40
N GLU A 194 1.61 30.94 14.08
CA GLU A 194 1.43 30.31 15.40
C GLU A 194 0.77 28.93 15.29
N ILE A 195 -0.12 28.76 14.31
CA ILE A 195 -0.86 27.52 14.05
C ILE A 195 -0.47 26.97 12.67
N PHE A 196 -0.03 25.71 12.64
CA PHE A 196 0.24 24.95 11.42
C PHE A 196 -0.85 23.90 11.21
N THR A 197 -1.26 23.71 9.97
CA THR A 197 -2.32 22.76 9.59
C THR A 197 -1.79 21.82 8.52
N ASN A 198 -2.05 20.52 8.66
CA ASN A 198 -1.63 19.49 7.72
C ASN A 198 -2.79 18.53 7.41
N GLY A 199 -3.43 18.75 6.26
CA GLY A 199 -4.32 17.77 5.67
C GLY A 199 -3.51 16.68 4.98
N SER A 200 -3.71 15.42 5.38
CA SER A 200 -2.98 14.24 4.94
C SER A 200 -3.89 13.15 4.37
N ALA A 201 -3.32 12.29 3.54
CA ALA A 201 -3.84 10.98 3.17
C ALA A 201 -2.70 9.94 3.32
N SER A 202 -2.28 9.73 4.57
CA SER A 202 -1.22 8.79 4.91
C SER A 202 -1.81 7.41 5.20
N HIS A 203 -1.56 6.45 4.31
CA HIS A 203 -2.05 5.07 4.45
C HIS A 203 -1.37 4.32 5.60
N HIS A 204 -2.00 3.26 6.11
CA HIS A 204 -1.42 2.33 7.07
C HIS A 204 -0.13 1.72 6.53
N GLN A 205 0.82 1.55 7.41
CA GLN A 205 1.94 0.64 7.23
C GLN A 205 2.25 0.11 8.62
N LEU A 206 2.45 -1.20 8.73
CA LEU A 206 2.65 -1.90 9.99
C LEU A 206 3.83 -1.27 10.74
N ARG A 207 3.61 -0.79 11.97
CA ARG A 207 4.62 -0.12 12.82
C ARG A 207 5.18 1.20 12.22
N LYS A 208 4.32 2.07 11.68
CA LYS A 208 4.70 3.41 11.15
C LYS A 208 4.18 4.60 11.98
N LEU A 209 3.20 4.40 12.87
CA LEU A 209 2.53 5.50 13.57
C LEU A 209 3.49 6.31 14.47
N ASP A 210 4.46 5.63 15.09
CA ASP A 210 5.55 6.21 15.88
C ASP A 210 6.25 7.36 15.13
N LYS A 211 6.71 7.10 13.90
CA LYS A 211 7.40 8.08 13.05
C LYS A 211 6.51 9.28 12.77
N ARG A 212 5.23 9.06 12.43
CA ARG A 212 4.28 10.13 12.13
C ARG A 212 4.10 11.06 13.35
N VAL A 213 3.93 10.47 14.53
CA VAL A 213 3.80 11.21 15.79
C VAL A 213 5.07 12.01 16.09
N ASP A 214 6.24 11.40 15.90
CA ASP A 214 7.52 12.08 16.14
C ASP A 214 7.73 13.26 15.17
N TYR A 215 7.41 13.13 13.88
CA TYR A 215 7.45 14.27 12.94
C TYR A 215 6.50 15.41 13.34
N VAL A 216 5.26 15.11 13.76
CA VAL A 216 4.28 16.13 14.21
C VAL A 216 4.77 16.84 15.48
N LYS A 217 5.42 16.12 16.40
CA LYS A 217 6.03 16.71 17.59
C LYS A 217 7.24 17.58 17.19
N ASP A 218 8.18 17.05 16.43
CA ASP A 218 9.40 17.74 16.01
C ASP A 218 9.15 19.07 15.27
N ALA A 219 8.06 19.13 14.49
CA ALA A 219 7.62 20.35 13.81
C ALA A 219 7.34 21.52 14.78
N THR A 220 6.94 21.23 16.03
CA THR A 220 6.67 22.25 17.06
C THR A 220 7.68 22.27 18.20
N VAL A 221 8.48 21.22 18.42
CA VAL A 221 9.56 21.20 19.44
C VAL A 221 10.56 22.35 19.24
N LYS A 222 10.96 22.63 18.00
CA LYS A 222 12.08 23.56 17.71
C LYS A 222 11.64 25.01 17.55
N GLY A 223 10.51 25.24 16.87
CA GLY A 223 10.02 26.59 16.55
C GLY A 223 8.93 27.10 17.49
N GLY A 224 8.39 26.26 18.37
CA GLY A 224 7.13 26.50 19.05
C GLY A 224 5.94 26.58 18.08
N GLY A 225 4.74 26.44 18.61
CA GLY A 225 3.50 26.53 17.83
C GLY A 225 2.55 25.38 18.10
N ILE A 226 1.39 25.48 17.45
CA ILE A 226 0.33 24.47 17.45
C ILE A 226 0.34 23.76 16.10
N TYR A 227 0.29 22.43 16.08
CA TYR A 227 0.22 21.63 14.85
C TYR A 227 -1.07 20.81 14.83
N LEU A 228 -1.91 21.04 13.83
CA LEU A 228 -3.08 20.21 13.53
C LEU A 228 -2.72 19.24 12.41
N TYR A 229 -2.94 17.95 12.64
CA TYR A 229 -2.79 16.89 11.65
C TYR A 229 -4.14 16.20 11.46
N ALA A 230 -4.67 16.19 10.23
CA ALA A 230 -5.91 15.50 9.86
C ALA A 230 -5.64 14.48 8.77
N ASN A 231 -6.20 13.28 8.85
CA ASN A 231 -5.89 12.19 7.93
C ASN A 231 -7.14 11.41 7.51
N MET A 232 -7.13 10.81 6.32
CA MET A 232 -8.20 9.86 5.95
C MET A 232 -8.20 8.64 6.89
N ARG A 233 -9.36 8.00 7.06
CA ARG A 233 -9.47 6.74 7.80
C ARG A 233 -10.47 5.79 7.13
N GLY A 234 -10.02 4.63 6.66
CA GLY A 234 -10.84 3.67 5.92
C GLY A 234 -10.25 3.29 4.56
N CYS A 235 -11.02 2.55 3.76
CA CYS A 235 -10.63 2.14 2.41
C CYS A 235 -11.38 2.93 1.33
N ASP A 236 -10.72 3.89 0.68
CA ASP A 236 -11.33 4.81 -0.29
C ASP A 236 -11.50 4.25 -1.72
N GLY A 237 -11.32 2.94 -1.93
CA GLY A 237 -11.49 2.26 -3.22
C GLY A 237 -10.26 1.50 -3.74
N GLU A 238 -9.11 1.59 -3.06
CA GLU A 238 -7.89 0.86 -3.41
C GLU A 238 -7.54 -0.29 -2.44
N ARG A 239 -6.35 -0.88 -2.60
CA ARG A 239 -5.80 -1.91 -1.69
C ARG A 239 -5.17 -1.35 -0.41
N VAL A 240 -5.07 -0.02 -0.31
CA VAL A 240 -4.59 0.66 0.89
C VAL A 240 -5.74 0.92 1.85
N TYR A 241 -5.42 1.00 3.13
CA TYR A 241 -6.31 1.47 4.18
C TYR A 241 -5.67 2.72 4.78
N TYR A 242 -6.41 3.81 4.94
CA TYR A 242 -5.96 5.00 5.64
C TYR A 242 -6.22 4.85 7.13
N ASP A 243 -5.25 5.18 7.97
CA ASP A 243 -5.23 4.80 9.38
C ASP A 243 -5.47 5.98 10.33
N GLY A 244 -6.16 7.04 9.89
CA GLY A 244 -6.61 8.12 10.75
C GLY A 244 -5.48 8.69 11.63
N CYS A 245 -5.67 8.60 12.94
CA CYS A 245 -4.81 9.25 13.94
C CYS A 245 -4.62 10.74 13.66
N SER A 246 -5.73 11.44 13.37
CA SER A 246 -5.75 12.90 13.43
C SER A 246 -5.34 13.35 14.84
N MET A 247 -4.48 14.36 14.95
CA MET A 247 -3.88 14.75 16.23
C MET A 247 -3.61 16.25 16.31
N ILE A 248 -3.51 16.75 17.53
CA ILE A 248 -3.18 18.15 17.83
C ILE A 248 -1.96 18.16 18.75
N ALA A 249 -0.94 18.93 18.38
CA ALA A 249 0.28 19.12 19.15
C ALA A 249 0.49 20.59 19.52
N VAL A 250 1.11 20.85 20.67
CA VAL A 250 1.51 22.18 21.15
C VAL A 250 2.95 22.08 21.67
N ASN A 251 3.86 22.88 21.12
CA ASN A 251 5.26 22.98 21.57
C ASN A 251 5.94 21.60 21.80
N GLY A 252 5.71 20.63 20.89
CA GLY A 252 6.27 19.28 20.96
C GLY A 252 5.49 18.25 21.80
N LYS A 253 4.37 18.62 22.42
CA LYS A 253 3.50 17.74 23.21
C LYS A 253 2.22 17.45 22.46
N ILE A 254 1.76 16.19 22.43
CA ILE A 254 0.43 15.86 21.91
C ILE A 254 -0.61 16.20 22.98
N VAL A 255 -1.69 16.88 22.58
CA VAL A 255 -2.83 17.25 23.45
C VAL A 255 -4.15 16.60 23.02
N ALA A 256 -4.23 16.09 21.79
CA ALA A 256 -5.35 15.26 21.32
C ALA A 256 -4.87 14.24 20.27
N GLN A 257 -5.44 13.04 20.30
CA GLN A 257 -5.16 11.93 19.36
C GLN A 257 -6.47 11.21 19.02
N GLY A 258 -6.73 11.02 17.73
CA GLY A 258 -7.85 10.22 17.21
C GLY A 258 -7.48 8.75 17.02
N THR A 259 -8.48 7.90 16.81
CA THR A 259 -8.28 6.45 16.67
C THR A 259 -7.61 6.09 15.34
N GLN A 260 -6.79 5.04 15.36
CA GLN A 260 -6.10 4.54 14.17
C GLN A 260 -7.05 3.72 13.29
N PHE A 261 -7.83 2.84 13.92
CA PHE A 261 -8.77 1.94 13.28
C PHE A 261 -10.15 2.08 13.93
N SER A 262 -11.18 2.31 13.11
CA SER A 262 -12.57 2.43 13.56
C SER A 262 -13.50 2.33 12.36
N LEU A 263 -14.70 1.79 12.56
CA LEU A 263 -15.74 1.67 11.52
C LEU A 263 -16.56 2.97 11.34
N GLN A 264 -16.36 3.96 12.20
CA GLN A 264 -17.05 5.26 12.13
C GLN A 264 -16.63 6.04 10.87
N GLU A 265 -17.60 6.56 10.12
CA GLU A 265 -17.34 7.38 8.92
C GLU A 265 -16.67 8.73 9.24
N VAL A 266 -16.91 9.27 10.43
CA VAL A 266 -16.48 10.61 10.85
C VAL A 266 -16.00 10.57 12.30
N GLU A 267 -14.77 10.98 12.54
CA GLU A 267 -14.22 11.29 13.86
C GLU A 267 -13.66 12.71 13.86
N VAL A 268 -13.90 13.47 14.93
CA VAL A 268 -13.35 14.82 15.10
C VAL A 268 -12.68 14.90 16.45
N VAL A 269 -11.39 15.24 16.47
CA VAL A 269 -10.65 15.58 17.69
C VAL A 269 -10.57 17.09 17.83
N THR A 270 -10.87 17.58 19.03
CA THR A 270 -10.86 19.00 19.36
C THR A 270 -9.98 19.27 20.57
N SER A 271 -9.29 20.40 20.57
CA SER A 271 -8.46 20.83 21.68
C SER A 271 -8.52 22.35 21.85
N THR A 272 -8.64 22.81 23.09
CA THR A 272 -8.50 24.22 23.47
C THR A 272 -7.04 24.48 23.84
N VAL A 273 -6.40 25.43 23.18
CA VAL A 273 -4.97 25.73 23.33
C VAL A 273 -4.75 27.22 23.56
N ASP A 274 -3.74 27.59 24.36
CA ASP A 274 -3.40 28.98 24.67
C ASP A 274 -2.29 29.48 23.72
N LEU A 275 -2.60 30.51 22.93
CA LEU A 275 -1.66 31.17 22.02
C LEU A 275 -0.49 31.84 22.78
N GLU A 276 -0.71 32.25 24.03
CA GLU A 276 0.36 32.77 24.89
C GLU A 276 1.36 31.69 25.31
N GLU A 277 1.02 30.39 25.27
CA GLU A 277 2.02 29.32 25.45
C GLU A 277 3.02 29.32 24.27
N VAL A 278 2.55 29.54 23.05
CA VAL A 278 3.40 29.66 21.85
C VAL A 278 4.23 30.95 21.90
N ARG A 279 3.61 32.08 22.23
CA ARG A 279 4.26 33.41 22.30
C ARG A 279 5.34 33.43 23.38
N SER A 280 5.04 32.92 24.58
CA SER A 280 6.00 32.84 25.68
C SER A 280 7.13 31.86 25.38
N HIS A 281 6.86 30.69 24.79
CA HIS A 281 7.90 29.73 24.38
C HIS A 281 8.89 30.35 23.38
N ARG A 282 8.38 31.05 22.35
CA ARG A 282 9.21 31.77 21.37
C ARG A 282 9.95 32.96 21.98
N GLY A 283 9.27 33.76 22.80
CA GLY A 283 9.84 34.94 23.48
C GLY A 283 10.93 34.58 24.50
N ALA A 284 10.82 33.42 25.15
CA ALA A 284 11.83 32.87 26.05
C ALA A 284 13.06 32.27 25.32
N THR A 285 13.06 32.25 23.98
CA THR A 285 14.09 31.59 23.16
C THR A 285 14.82 32.61 22.26
N PRO A 286 15.90 33.28 22.76
CA PRO A 286 16.59 34.34 22.00
C PRO A 286 17.14 33.90 20.64
N THR A 287 17.55 32.64 20.51
CA THR A 287 18.03 32.04 19.25
C THR A 287 16.95 31.94 18.18
N PHE A 288 15.69 31.73 18.58
CA PHE A 288 14.54 31.80 17.69
C PHE A 288 14.35 33.24 17.18
N GLY A 289 14.36 34.23 18.07
CA GLY A 289 14.26 35.64 17.71
C GLY A 289 15.36 36.12 16.73
N SER A 290 16.61 35.71 16.96
CA SER A 290 17.72 35.99 16.03
C SER A 290 17.56 35.29 14.68
N SER A 291 16.94 34.11 14.64
CA SER A 291 16.67 33.39 13.39
C SER A 291 15.50 34.01 12.62
N ALA A 292 14.48 34.51 13.33
CA ALA A 292 13.31 35.17 12.75
C ALA A 292 13.67 36.51 12.10
N THR A 293 14.49 37.33 12.76
CA THR A 293 14.97 38.61 12.19
C THR A 293 15.91 38.43 10.99
N ALA A 294 16.55 37.27 10.86
CA ALA A 294 17.39 36.90 9.72
C ALA A 294 16.61 36.29 8.52
N LEU A 295 15.28 36.10 8.64
CA LEU A 295 14.48 35.47 7.58
C LEU A 295 14.40 36.35 6.33
N SER A 296 14.82 35.80 5.18
CA SER A 296 14.69 36.48 3.89
C SER A 296 13.29 36.30 3.30
N GLY A 297 12.61 37.42 3.06
CA GLY A 297 11.27 37.52 2.47
C GLY A 297 10.15 37.09 3.43
N SER A 298 9.06 37.85 3.48
CA SER A 298 7.88 37.51 4.27
C SER A 298 6.89 36.65 3.48
N TYR A 299 5.97 35.98 4.18
CA TYR A 299 4.84 35.33 3.52
C TYR A 299 3.76 36.35 3.10
N PRO A 300 3.11 36.20 1.94
CA PRO A 300 1.88 36.91 1.60
C PRO A 300 0.80 36.62 2.66
N ARG A 301 0.31 37.67 3.32
CA ARG A 301 -0.70 37.54 4.40
C ARG A 301 -2.08 37.91 3.88
N VAL A 302 -2.98 36.92 3.83
CA VAL A 302 -4.40 37.17 3.61
C VAL A 302 -5.01 37.61 4.94
N LYS A 303 -5.48 38.86 5.01
CA LYS A 303 -6.12 39.40 6.21
C LYS A 303 -7.57 38.93 6.28
N VAL A 304 -7.98 38.41 7.43
CA VAL A 304 -9.34 37.93 7.69
C VAL A 304 -9.90 38.63 8.91
N ASP A 305 -11.06 39.26 8.75
CA ASP A 305 -11.79 39.95 9.81
C ASP A 305 -12.58 38.93 10.65
N PHE A 306 -11.84 38.19 11.49
CA PHE A 306 -12.33 37.12 12.34
C PHE A 306 -11.33 36.91 13.50
N ALA A 307 -11.82 36.45 14.64
CA ALA A 307 -10.98 36.01 15.76
C ALA A 307 -11.20 34.50 15.98
N LEU A 308 -10.14 33.73 16.20
CA LEU A 308 -10.25 32.30 16.53
C LEU A 308 -10.58 32.10 18.02
N SER A 309 -10.23 33.06 18.86
CA SER A 309 -10.59 33.11 20.28
C SER A 309 -11.98 33.68 20.50
N ARG A 310 -12.52 33.48 21.71
CA ARG A 310 -13.80 34.03 22.16
C ARG A 310 -13.55 35.13 23.19
N GLU A 311 -14.48 36.07 23.34
CA GLU A 311 -14.30 37.18 24.29
C GLU A 311 -14.20 36.74 25.77
N ASP A 312 -14.83 35.62 26.13
CA ASP A 312 -14.76 35.00 27.47
C ASP A 312 -13.93 33.71 27.44
N ASP A 313 -12.67 33.81 26.98
CA ASP A 313 -11.74 32.68 26.90
C ASP A 313 -10.98 32.40 28.21
N ILE A 314 -11.06 33.30 29.19
CA ILE A 314 -10.34 33.22 30.47
C ILE A 314 -10.80 31.98 31.27
N SER A 315 -12.10 31.70 31.27
CA SER A 315 -12.73 30.61 32.03
C SER A 315 -12.56 29.22 31.40
N VAL A 316 -12.28 29.13 30.10
CA VAL A 316 -12.16 27.86 29.37
C VAL A 316 -10.85 27.16 29.73
N PRO A 317 -10.82 25.88 30.14
CA PRO A 317 -9.57 25.18 30.41
C PRO A 317 -8.76 24.96 29.13
N SER A 318 -7.43 25.12 29.22
CA SER A 318 -6.49 24.65 28.19
C SER A 318 -6.34 23.14 28.28
N ALA A 319 -6.05 22.48 27.15
CA ALA A 319 -5.82 21.04 27.11
C ALA A 319 -4.46 20.67 27.70
N GLU A 320 -4.45 19.62 28.54
CA GLU A 320 -3.23 19.05 29.10
C GLU A 320 -2.57 18.06 28.12
N PRO A 321 -1.23 17.87 28.18
CA PRO A 321 -0.53 16.87 27.41
C PRO A 321 -1.02 15.44 27.69
N ILE A 322 -1.23 14.64 26.63
CA ILE A 322 -1.62 13.24 26.73
C ILE A 322 -0.46 12.30 26.42
N GLN A 323 -0.50 11.10 27.00
CA GLN A 323 0.34 10.00 26.54
C GLN A 323 -0.22 9.43 25.24
N VAL A 324 0.61 9.37 24.21
CA VAL A 324 0.23 8.81 22.90
C VAL A 324 0.01 7.30 23.03
N HIS A 325 -1.14 6.83 22.55
CA HIS A 325 -1.45 5.40 22.47
C HIS A 325 -0.92 4.82 21.14
N TYR A 326 -0.32 3.64 21.24
CA TYR A 326 0.13 2.84 20.11
C TYR A 326 -0.39 1.41 20.27
N HIS A 327 -0.85 0.83 19.17
CA HIS A 327 -1.22 -0.58 19.10
C HIS A 327 0.02 -1.48 19.03
N THR A 328 -0.09 -2.72 19.52
CA THR A 328 0.93 -3.73 19.19
C THR A 328 0.84 -4.13 17.72
N PRO A 329 1.88 -4.75 17.12
CA PRO A 329 1.79 -5.21 15.73
C PRO A 329 0.64 -6.22 15.49
N GLU A 330 0.36 -7.06 16.48
CA GLU A 330 -0.73 -8.03 16.45
C GLU A 330 -2.10 -7.33 16.53
N GLU A 331 -2.20 -6.26 17.32
CA GLU A 331 -3.39 -5.40 17.34
C GLU A 331 -3.60 -4.67 16.01
N GLU A 332 -2.55 -4.07 15.43
CA GLU A 332 -2.61 -3.44 14.09
C GLU A 332 -3.10 -4.44 13.02
N ILE A 333 -2.62 -5.69 13.06
CA ILE A 333 -3.07 -6.77 12.17
C ILE A 333 -4.51 -7.20 12.45
N SER A 334 -4.94 -7.20 13.73
CA SER A 334 -6.31 -7.54 14.10
C SER A 334 -7.32 -6.47 13.68
N LEU A 335 -6.91 -5.20 13.61
CA LEU A 335 -7.79 -4.05 13.40
C LEU A 335 -7.80 -3.52 11.97
N GLY A 336 -6.63 -3.23 11.39
CA GLY A 336 -6.52 -2.58 10.08
C GLY A 336 -7.11 -3.40 8.91
N PRO A 337 -6.61 -4.62 8.67
CA PRO A 337 -7.20 -5.56 7.72
C PRO A 337 -8.69 -5.83 7.96
N ALA A 338 -9.16 -5.82 9.22
CA ALA A 338 -10.57 -6.04 9.55
C ALA A 338 -11.47 -4.85 9.16
N CYS A 339 -11.05 -3.61 9.47
CA CYS A 339 -11.75 -2.40 9.00
C CYS A 339 -11.74 -2.29 7.47
N TRP A 340 -10.64 -2.70 6.82
CA TRP A 340 -10.53 -2.75 5.37
C TRP A 340 -11.50 -3.76 4.74
N LEU A 341 -11.65 -4.95 5.32
CA LEU A 341 -12.68 -5.92 4.89
C LEU A 341 -14.10 -5.38 5.09
N TRP A 342 -14.38 -4.68 6.19
CA TRP A 342 -15.69 -4.05 6.42
C TRP A 342 -16.04 -3.04 5.32
N ASP A 343 -15.10 -2.15 4.99
CA ASP A 343 -15.28 -1.18 3.92
C ASP A 343 -15.45 -1.85 2.55
N TYR A 344 -14.64 -2.88 2.23
CA TYR A 344 -14.83 -3.66 0.99
C TYR A 344 -16.20 -4.32 0.92
N LEU A 345 -16.67 -4.97 2.00
CA LEU A 345 -17.96 -5.65 2.02
C LEU A 345 -19.11 -4.65 1.80
N ARG A 346 -19.17 -3.59 2.62
CA ARG A 346 -20.29 -2.64 2.56
C ARG A 346 -20.30 -1.82 1.26
N ARG A 347 -19.13 -1.48 0.69
CA ARG A 347 -19.01 -0.66 -0.54
C ARG A 347 -19.15 -1.49 -1.83
N SER A 348 -18.79 -2.77 -1.82
CA SER A 348 -18.92 -3.66 -3.00
C SER A 348 -20.35 -4.14 -3.29
N GLY A 349 -21.26 -4.05 -2.31
CA GLY A 349 -22.63 -4.56 -2.43
C GLY A 349 -22.74 -6.09 -2.41
N GLN A 350 -21.67 -6.80 -2.01
CA GLN A 350 -21.69 -8.26 -1.85
C GLN A 350 -22.35 -8.67 -0.52
N ALA A 351 -22.84 -9.90 -0.45
CA ALA A 351 -23.56 -10.41 0.73
C ALA A 351 -22.63 -10.99 1.82
N GLY A 352 -21.34 -11.14 1.53
CA GLY A 352 -20.37 -11.71 2.47
C GLY A 352 -19.07 -12.16 1.82
N PHE A 353 -18.39 -13.09 2.50
CA PHE A 353 -17.09 -13.64 2.15
C PHE A 353 -17.13 -15.17 1.99
N PHE A 354 -16.34 -15.67 1.05
CA PHE A 354 -16.02 -17.09 0.88
C PHE A 354 -14.53 -17.32 1.07
N LEU A 355 -14.15 -18.22 1.99
CA LEU A 355 -12.74 -18.56 2.25
C LEU A 355 -12.47 -20.06 2.06
N PRO A 356 -11.54 -20.43 1.16
CA PRO A 356 -10.90 -21.75 1.15
C PRO A 356 -10.08 -21.94 2.43
N LEU A 357 -10.61 -22.67 3.41
CA LEU A 357 -10.01 -22.84 4.73
C LEU A 357 -9.24 -24.17 4.79
N SER A 358 -7.90 -24.10 4.84
CA SER A 358 -7.02 -25.27 4.77
C SER A 358 -6.69 -25.92 6.11
N GLY A 359 -6.95 -25.24 7.24
CA GLY A 359 -6.48 -25.68 8.57
C GLY A 359 -4.98 -25.46 8.80
N GLY A 360 -4.33 -24.66 7.94
CA GLY A 360 -3.01 -24.08 8.13
C GLY A 360 -3.07 -22.62 8.58
N ILE A 361 -1.92 -22.05 8.98
CA ILE A 361 -1.79 -20.73 9.61
C ILE A 361 -2.48 -19.63 8.80
N ASP A 362 -2.18 -19.49 7.51
CA ASP A 362 -2.53 -18.29 6.74
C ASP A 362 -4.03 -18.15 6.45
N SER A 363 -4.69 -19.26 6.11
CA SER A 363 -6.16 -19.27 5.99
C SER A 363 -6.83 -19.08 7.34
N SER A 364 -6.22 -19.57 8.43
CA SER A 364 -6.69 -19.33 9.79
C SER A 364 -6.56 -17.86 10.18
N SER A 365 -5.47 -17.17 9.80
CA SER A 365 -5.29 -15.73 10.03
C SER A 365 -6.34 -14.93 9.26
N THR A 366 -6.61 -15.32 8.03
CA THR A 366 -7.67 -14.71 7.21
C THR A 366 -9.04 -14.85 7.87
N ALA A 367 -9.37 -16.03 8.41
CA ALA A 367 -10.59 -16.26 9.17
C ALA A 367 -10.64 -15.44 10.48
N CYS A 368 -9.53 -15.33 11.20
CA CYS A 368 -9.43 -14.52 12.43
C CYS A 368 -9.64 -13.02 12.15
N ILE A 369 -9.20 -12.50 11.00
CA ILE A 369 -9.45 -11.11 10.59
C ILE A 369 -10.95 -10.88 10.31
N VAL A 370 -11.63 -11.80 9.62
CA VAL A 370 -13.08 -11.73 9.41
C VAL A 370 -13.84 -11.80 10.75
N SER A 371 -13.35 -12.63 11.68
CA SER A 371 -13.90 -12.69 13.04
C SER A 371 -13.71 -11.37 13.81
N SER A 372 -12.51 -10.78 13.75
CA SER A 372 -12.22 -9.46 14.33
C SER A 372 -13.13 -8.37 13.76
N MET A 373 -13.37 -8.38 12.44
CA MET A 373 -14.32 -7.49 11.78
C MET A 373 -15.73 -7.64 12.39
N CYS A 374 -16.21 -8.87 12.60
CA CYS A 374 -17.51 -9.12 13.22
C CYS A 374 -17.56 -8.58 14.68
N HIS A 375 -16.48 -8.73 15.45
CA HIS A 375 -16.38 -8.17 16.79
C HIS A 375 -16.43 -6.63 16.79
N GLN A 376 -15.72 -5.98 15.85
CA GLN A 376 -15.75 -4.52 15.70
C GLN A 376 -17.14 -4.01 15.28
N VAL A 377 -17.84 -4.73 14.40
CA VAL A 377 -19.21 -4.41 14.00
C VAL A 377 -20.17 -4.48 15.19
N CYS A 378 -20.18 -5.58 15.95
CA CYS A 378 -20.99 -5.71 17.16
C CYS A 378 -20.68 -4.59 18.17
N GLN A 379 -19.40 -4.25 18.36
CA GLN A 379 -18.98 -3.21 19.30
C GLN A 379 -19.37 -1.79 18.82
N ALA A 380 -19.31 -1.50 17.52
CA ALA A 380 -19.75 -0.22 16.95
C ALA A 380 -21.26 -0.03 17.10
N VAL A 381 -22.06 -1.06 16.80
CA VAL A 381 -23.53 -1.03 17.02
C VAL A 381 -23.86 -0.89 18.50
N LYS A 382 -23.16 -1.59 19.39
CA LYS A 382 -23.30 -1.45 20.84
C LYS A 382 -22.95 -0.04 21.34
N ASN A 383 -22.02 0.64 20.67
CA ASN A 383 -21.66 2.04 20.93
C ASN A 383 -22.64 3.06 20.31
N GLY A 384 -23.69 2.59 19.61
CA GLY A 384 -24.72 3.44 19.01
C GLY A 384 -24.44 3.92 17.59
N ASP A 385 -23.49 3.32 16.87
CA ASP A 385 -23.21 3.66 15.48
C ASP A 385 -24.36 3.22 14.55
N GLN A 386 -25.17 4.19 14.13
CA GLN A 386 -26.33 3.96 13.26
C GLN A 386 -25.92 3.59 11.82
N GLN A 387 -24.82 4.15 11.31
CA GLN A 387 -24.36 3.86 9.93
C GLN A 387 -23.91 2.40 9.82
N VAL A 388 -23.14 1.92 10.81
CA VAL A 388 -22.76 0.51 10.86
C VAL A 388 -24.00 -0.39 11.01
N LEU A 389 -24.98 -0.01 11.83
CA LEU A 389 -26.22 -0.78 11.99
C LEU A 389 -27.03 -0.86 10.68
N GLU A 390 -27.18 0.25 9.97
CA GLU A 390 -27.85 0.32 8.66
C GLU A 390 -27.11 -0.51 7.60
N ASP A 391 -25.78 -0.41 7.54
CA ASP A 391 -24.95 -1.19 6.61
C ASP A 391 -25.04 -2.70 6.87
N VAL A 392 -25.01 -3.13 8.15
CA VAL A 392 -25.20 -4.56 8.50
C VAL A 392 -26.57 -5.06 8.06
N ARG A 393 -27.64 -4.33 8.38
CA ARG A 393 -29.03 -4.67 8.02
C ARG A 393 -29.21 -4.79 6.51
N ARG A 394 -28.56 -3.91 5.75
CA ARG A 394 -28.51 -3.93 4.28
C ARG A 394 -27.76 -5.15 3.74
N ILE A 395 -26.56 -5.46 4.26
CA ILE A 395 -25.73 -6.59 3.80
C ILE A 395 -26.46 -7.94 3.98
N ILE A 396 -27.05 -8.15 5.15
CA ILE A 396 -27.77 -9.41 5.47
C ILE A 396 -29.22 -9.45 4.93
N ASN A 397 -29.73 -8.31 4.44
CA ASN A 397 -31.12 -8.11 4.01
C ASN A 397 -32.18 -8.40 5.11
N ASP A 398 -31.96 -7.86 6.33
CA ASP A 398 -32.88 -7.95 7.47
C ASP A 398 -32.90 -6.63 8.27
N ASN A 399 -33.98 -5.86 8.12
CA ASN A 399 -34.13 -4.53 8.75
C ASN A 399 -34.30 -4.56 10.27
N ASN A 400 -34.68 -5.70 10.86
CA ASN A 400 -34.94 -5.82 12.30
C ASN A 400 -33.72 -6.31 13.07
N TYR A 401 -32.74 -6.88 12.37
CA TYR A 401 -31.53 -7.41 12.96
C TYR A 401 -30.71 -6.37 13.75
N ILE A 402 -30.05 -6.84 14.80
CA ILE A 402 -29.09 -6.08 15.60
C ILE A 402 -27.93 -7.06 15.93
N PRO A 403 -26.70 -6.84 15.44
CA PRO A 403 -25.57 -7.72 15.70
C PRO A 403 -25.11 -7.62 17.16
N THR A 404 -25.50 -8.59 17.99
CA THR A 404 -25.05 -8.69 19.40
C THR A 404 -23.99 -9.77 19.64
N ASP A 405 -23.96 -10.81 18.82
CA ASP A 405 -22.99 -11.91 18.88
C ASP A 405 -22.15 -11.95 17.58
N PRO A 406 -20.82 -11.76 17.66
CA PRO A 406 -19.93 -11.86 16.50
C PRO A 406 -20.01 -13.19 15.75
N LYS A 407 -20.31 -14.30 16.45
CA LYS A 407 -20.44 -15.63 15.81
C LYS A 407 -21.69 -15.74 14.96
N GLU A 408 -22.80 -15.22 15.47
CA GLU A 408 -24.08 -15.21 14.77
C GLU A 408 -23.99 -14.32 13.52
N LEU A 409 -23.33 -13.15 13.62
CA LEU A 409 -23.02 -12.30 12.46
C LEU A 409 -22.17 -13.05 11.43
N ALA A 410 -21.07 -13.71 11.86
CA ALA A 410 -20.22 -14.51 10.99
C ALA A 410 -21.00 -15.62 10.27
N SER A 411 -21.98 -16.26 10.91
CA SER A 411 -22.80 -17.32 10.30
C SER A 411 -23.65 -16.85 9.11
N ARG A 412 -23.97 -15.54 9.07
CA ARG A 412 -24.71 -14.89 7.99
C ARG A 412 -23.81 -14.47 6.84
N ILE A 413 -22.66 -13.84 7.15
CA ILE A 413 -21.81 -13.18 6.15
C ILE A 413 -20.52 -13.93 5.78
N PHE A 414 -20.20 -15.06 6.43
CA PHE A 414 -18.93 -15.76 6.22
C PHE A 414 -19.13 -17.27 5.98
N VAL A 415 -18.74 -17.71 4.77
CA VAL A 415 -18.70 -19.12 4.38
C VAL A 415 -17.26 -19.60 4.31
N THR A 416 -16.96 -20.70 4.98
CA THR A 416 -15.64 -21.35 4.92
C THR A 416 -15.75 -22.74 4.29
N CYS A 417 -14.78 -23.11 3.44
CA CYS A 417 -14.80 -24.41 2.76
C CYS A 417 -13.45 -25.09 2.83
N TYR A 418 -13.39 -26.27 3.46
CA TYR A 418 -12.26 -27.19 3.37
C TYR A 418 -12.39 -28.06 2.12
N MET A 419 -11.35 -28.12 1.30
CA MET A 419 -11.33 -28.81 0.00
C MET A 419 -10.26 -29.91 0.00
N GLY A 420 -10.61 -31.07 0.53
CA GLY A 420 -9.71 -32.21 0.70
C GLY A 420 -9.52 -33.05 -0.55
N THR A 421 -8.51 -33.89 -0.50
CA THR A 421 -8.21 -34.98 -1.45
C THR A 421 -7.93 -36.27 -0.69
N GLU A 422 -7.73 -37.38 -1.39
CA GLU A 422 -7.21 -38.65 -0.84
C GLU A 422 -5.87 -38.49 -0.09
N ASN A 423 -5.10 -37.44 -0.41
CA ASN A 423 -3.82 -37.12 0.22
C ASN A 423 -3.92 -36.25 1.48
N SER A 424 -5.12 -35.73 1.78
CA SER A 424 -5.31 -34.74 2.86
C SER A 424 -5.61 -35.41 4.20
N SER A 425 -4.97 -34.93 5.27
CA SER A 425 -5.10 -35.56 6.58
C SER A 425 -6.45 -35.27 7.25
N GLU A 426 -6.94 -36.22 8.04
CA GLU A 426 -8.13 -36.00 8.88
C GLU A 426 -7.87 -34.85 9.89
N GLU A 427 -6.60 -34.63 10.26
CA GLU A 427 -6.19 -33.61 11.22
C GLU A 427 -6.25 -32.19 10.63
N THR A 428 -5.86 -31.94 9.37
CA THR A 428 -6.09 -30.62 8.72
C THR A 428 -7.57 -30.31 8.62
N ARG A 429 -8.39 -31.30 8.25
CA ARG A 429 -9.85 -31.16 8.17
C ARG A 429 -10.47 -30.82 9.52
N LYS A 430 -10.06 -31.50 10.60
CA LYS A 430 -10.50 -31.19 11.97
C LYS A 430 -10.08 -29.79 12.41
N ARG A 431 -8.83 -29.37 12.14
CA ARG A 431 -8.36 -28.01 12.46
C ARG A 431 -9.21 -26.93 11.76
N ALA A 432 -9.51 -27.11 10.48
CA ALA A 432 -10.39 -26.20 9.74
C ALA A 432 -11.81 -26.14 10.32
N SER A 433 -12.43 -27.31 10.59
CA SER A 433 -13.79 -27.39 11.13
C SER A 433 -13.90 -26.77 12.52
N ASN A 434 -12.97 -27.06 13.42
CA ASN A 434 -12.98 -26.56 14.79
C ASN A 434 -12.84 -25.03 14.84
N LEU A 435 -11.95 -24.46 14.01
CA LEU A 435 -11.79 -23.01 13.92
C LEU A 435 -13.04 -22.34 13.32
N ALA A 436 -13.64 -22.97 12.31
CA ALA A 436 -14.87 -22.47 11.70
C ALA A 436 -16.05 -22.43 12.69
N GLU A 437 -16.15 -23.41 13.59
CA GLU A 437 -17.10 -23.46 14.71
C GLU A 437 -16.77 -22.44 15.81
N GLU A 438 -15.49 -22.27 16.18
CA GLU A 438 -15.07 -21.25 17.14
C GLU A 438 -15.39 -19.84 16.63
N ILE A 439 -15.26 -19.57 15.33
CA ILE A 439 -15.60 -18.28 14.68
C ILE A 439 -17.11 -18.14 14.43
N GLY A 440 -17.85 -19.24 14.23
CA GLY A 440 -19.28 -19.24 13.86
C GLY A 440 -19.56 -19.14 12.36
N SER A 441 -18.57 -19.35 11.49
CA SER A 441 -18.75 -19.32 10.03
C SER A 441 -19.60 -20.51 9.53
N HIS A 442 -20.29 -20.34 8.41
CA HIS A 442 -20.95 -21.46 7.72
C HIS A 442 -19.89 -22.36 7.07
N HIS A 443 -19.58 -23.49 7.71
CA HIS A 443 -18.51 -24.40 7.26
C HIS A 443 -19.01 -25.51 6.33
N MET A 444 -18.21 -25.83 5.31
CA MET A 444 -18.39 -26.98 4.42
C MET A 444 -17.09 -27.76 4.25
N GLY A 445 -17.18 -29.08 4.15
CA GLY A 445 -16.05 -29.94 3.77
C GLY A 445 -16.37 -30.76 2.53
N ILE A 446 -15.60 -30.59 1.46
CA ILE A 446 -15.76 -31.32 0.19
C ILE A 446 -14.50 -32.11 -0.18
N THR A 447 -14.65 -33.15 -0.99
CA THR A 447 -13.56 -33.87 -1.65
C THR A 447 -13.51 -33.48 -3.13
N ILE A 448 -12.31 -33.29 -3.70
CA ILE A 448 -12.14 -32.82 -5.08
C ILE A 448 -11.64 -33.91 -6.03
N ASP A 449 -11.40 -35.13 -5.54
CA ASP A 449 -10.73 -36.23 -6.25
C ASP A 449 -11.48 -36.64 -7.53
N ALA A 450 -12.81 -36.60 -7.53
CA ALA A 450 -13.62 -36.86 -8.72
C ALA A 450 -13.36 -35.85 -9.85
N ALA A 451 -13.18 -34.57 -9.51
CA ALA A 451 -12.85 -33.52 -10.48
C ALA A 451 -11.39 -33.64 -10.95
N VAL A 452 -10.46 -33.96 -10.06
CA VAL A 452 -9.04 -34.22 -10.40
C VAL A 452 -8.94 -35.41 -11.35
N SER A 453 -9.61 -36.52 -11.03
CA SER A 453 -9.64 -37.74 -11.84
C SER A 453 -10.26 -37.50 -13.22
N ALA A 454 -11.33 -36.70 -13.31
CA ALA A 454 -11.93 -36.33 -14.60
C ALA A 454 -10.95 -35.53 -15.48
N VAL A 455 -10.25 -34.53 -14.92
CA VAL A 455 -9.26 -33.73 -15.66
C VAL A 455 -8.05 -34.56 -16.11
N LEU A 456 -7.51 -35.41 -15.22
CA LEU A 456 -6.40 -36.31 -15.55
C LEU A 456 -6.85 -37.41 -16.54
N GLY A 457 -8.11 -37.85 -16.48
CA GLY A 457 -8.72 -38.76 -17.44
C GLY A 457 -8.77 -38.18 -18.85
N ILE A 458 -9.21 -36.92 -19.00
CA ILE A 458 -9.19 -36.20 -20.29
C ILE A 458 -7.77 -36.14 -20.85
N PHE A 459 -6.78 -35.75 -20.04
CA PHE A 459 -5.38 -35.73 -20.46
C PHE A 459 -4.87 -37.12 -20.90
N THR A 460 -5.23 -38.16 -20.14
CA THR A 460 -4.84 -39.55 -20.42
C THR A 460 -5.44 -40.05 -21.74
N VAL A 461 -6.72 -39.80 -21.99
CA VAL A 461 -7.42 -40.18 -23.23
C VAL A 461 -6.82 -39.49 -24.45
N VAL A 462 -6.47 -38.20 -24.34
CA VAL A 462 -5.90 -37.43 -25.47
C VAL A 462 -4.43 -37.76 -25.75
N THR A 463 -3.62 -38.07 -24.73
CA THR A 463 -2.16 -38.22 -24.86
C THR A 463 -1.65 -39.66 -24.80
N GLY A 464 -2.46 -40.60 -24.30
CA GLY A 464 -2.02 -41.96 -23.98
C GLY A 464 -0.99 -42.03 -22.84
N LYS A 465 -0.82 -40.96 -22.04
CA LYS A 465 0.13 -40.87 -20.93
C LYS A 465 -0.61 -40.61 -19.61
N ILE A 466 -0.26 -41.41 -18.60
CA ILE A 466 -0.74 -41.24 -17.21
C ILE A 466 0.40 -40.57 -16.43
N PRO A 467 0.25 -39.31 -15.98
CA PRO A 467 1.23 -38.67 -15.11
C PRO A 467 1.25 -39.33 -13.73
N LYS A 468 2.41 -39.35 -13.06
CA LYS A 468 2.56 -39.95 -11.72
C LYS A 468 3.16 -38.99 -10.71
N PHE A 469 2.85 -39.22 -9.43
CA PHE A 469 3.52 -38.53 -8.31
C PHE A 469 4.96 -39.05 -8.19
N LYS A 470 5.84 -38.24 -7.60
CA LYS A 470 7.24 -38.58 -7.35
C LYS A 470 7.37 -39.87 -6.53
N LEU A 471 6.52 -40.05 -5.51
CA LEU A 471 6.42 -41.28 -4.71
C LEU A 471 6.14 -42.54 -5.56
N TYR A 472 5.38 -42.39 -6.66
CA TYR A 472 5.04 -43.48 -7.58
C TYR A 472 5.93 -43.52 -8.84
N GLY A 473 7.13 -42.94 -8.76
CA GLY A 473 8.15 -42.95 -9.82
C GLY A 473 7.94 -41.94 -10.94
N GLY A 474 7.06 -40.94 -10.75
CA GLY A 474 6.88 -39.84 -11.71
C GLY A 474 8.03 -38.83 -11.68
N THR A 475 8.24 -38.12 -12.80
CA THR A 475 9.22 -37.03 -12.85
C THR A 475 8.78 -35.82 -12.04
N HIS A 476 9.73 -34.95 -11.65
CA HIS A 476 9.42 -33.67 -10.98
C HIS A 476 8.40 -32.81 -11.77
N ARG A 477 8.41 -32.89 -13.12
CA ARG A 477 7.42 -32.19 -13.96
C ARG A 477 6.02 -32.74 -13.80
N GLU A 478 5.85 -34.05 -13.78
CA GLU A 478 4.55 -34.70 -13.57
C GLU A 478 4.03 -34.41 -12.17
N ASN A 479 4.87 -34.59 -11.16
CA ASN A 479 4.57 -34.33 -9.76
C ASN A 479 4.03 -32.91 -9.56
N LEU A 480 4.78 -31.90 -10.02
CA LEU A 480 4.38 -30.49 -9.98
C LEU A 480 3.11 -30.23 -10.80
N ALA A 481 2.93 -30.87 -11.95
CA ALA A 481 1.72 -30.72 -12.76
C ALA A 481 0.46 -31.22 -12.02
N MET A 482 0.54 -32.35 -11.31
CA MET A 482 -0.61 -32.91 -10.58
C MET A 482 -0.95 -32.14 -9.31
N GLN A 483 0.03 -31.64 -8.56
CA GLN A 483 -0.20 -30.68 -7.48
C GLN A 483 -0.91 -29.42 -8.00
N ASN A 484 -0.40 -28.86 -9.11
CA ASN A 484 -0.99 -27.67 -9.74
C ASN A 484 -2.44 -27.92 -10.21
N VAL A 485 -2.80 -29.11 -10.68
CA VAL A 485 -4.18 -29.45 -11.07
C VAL A 485 -5.12 -29.39 -9.87
N GLN A 486 -4.73 -30.01 -8.74
CA GLN A 486 -5.51 -29.94 -7.50
C GLN A 486 -5.66 -28.48 -7.03
N ALA A 487 -4.56 -27.71 -7.01
CA ALA A 487 -4.55 -26.33 -6.56
C ALA A 487 -5.50 -25.42 -7.39
N ARG A 488 -5.50 -25.57 -8.73
CA ARG A 488 -6.42 -24.82 -9.61
C ARG A 488 -7.87 -25.27 -9.50
N LEU A 489 -8.13 -26.56 -9.30
CA LEU A 489 -9.51 -27.05 -9.12
C LEU A 489 -10.15 -26.52 -7.83
N ARG A 490 -9.36 -26.32 -6.75
CA ARG A 490 -9.83 -25.62 -5.55
C ARG A 490 -10.27 -24.18 -5.85
N MET A 491 -9.53 -23.46 -6.69
CA MET A 491 -9.93 -22.11 -7.13
C MET A 491 -11.23 -22.12 -7.93
N VAL A 492 -11.37 -23.02 -8.92
CA VAL A 492 -12.60 -23.16 -9.71
C VAL A 492 -13.81 -23.44 -8.82
N LEU A 493 -13.66 -24.32 -7.83
CA LEU A 493 -14.71 -24.62 -6.86
C LEU A 493 -14.98 -23.43 -5.92
N ALA A 494 -13.94 -22.70 -5.49
CA ALA A 494 -14.10 -21.53 -4.63
C ALA A 494 -15.00 -20.47 -5.25
N TYR A 495 -14.76 -20.10 -6.52
CA TYR A 495 -15.62 -19.15 -7.23
C TYR A 495 -17.03 -19.71 -7.51
N LEU A 496 -17.15 -21.01 -7.84
CA LEU A 496 -18.46 -21.64 -8.03
C LEU A 496 -19.32 -21.56 -6.76
N PHE A 497 -18.74 -21.88 -5.60
CA PHE A 497 -19.43 -21.75 -4.32
C PHE A 497 -19.67 -20.29 -3.94
N ALA A 498 -18.71 -19.38 -4.13
CA ALA A 498 -18.90 -17.95 -3.83
C ALA A 498 -20.05 -17.32 -4.63
N GLN A 499 -20.27 -17.77 -5.87
CA GLN A 499 -21.39 -17.33 -6.72
C GLN A 499 -22.73 -17.99 -6.38
N LEU A 500 -22.73 -19.28 -5.98
CA LEU A 500 -23.96 -20.07 -5.89
C LEU A 500 -24.37 -20.53 -4.47
N ILE A 501 -23.53 -20.42 -3.44
CA ILE A 501 -23.88 -20.93 -2.11
C ILE A 501 -25.01 -20.14 -1.45
N MET A 502 -25.10 -18.83 -1.72
CA MET A 502 -26.20 -17.99 -1.25
C MET A 502 -27.50 -18.41 -1.95
N TRP A 503 -27.48 -18.55 -3.27
CA TRP A 503 -28.61 -19.08 -4.06
C TRP A 503 -29.06 -20.47 -3.57
N ALA A 504 -28.13 -21.38 -3.31
CA ALA A 504 -28.42 -22.73 -2.79
C ALA A 504 -29.03 -22.72 -1.38
N ARG A 505 -28.76 -21.66 -0.59
CA ARG A 505 -29.38 -21.38 0.72
C ARG A 505 -30.69 -20.59 0.62
N GLY A 506 -31.15 -20.24 -0.59
CA GLY A 506 -32.33 -19.40 -0.82
C GLY A 506 -32.12 -17.91 -0.48
N LEU A 507 -30.86 -17.46 -0.41
CA LEU A 507 -30.46 -16.10 -0.07
C LEU A 507 -29.99 -15.33 -1.33
N PRO A 508 -30.19 -14.00 -1.38
CA PRO A 508 -29.69 -13.18 -2.48
C PRO A 508 -28.18 -12.88 -2.36
N GLY A 509 -27.60 -12.40 -3.47
CA GLY A 509 -26.23 -11.89 -3.53
C GLY A 509 -25.16 -12.96 -3.80
N GLY A 510 -23.93 -12.49 -3.99
CA GLY A 510 -22.72 -13.31 -4.09
C GLY A 510 -21.76 -13.03 -2.91
N LEU A 511 -20.66 -13.77 -2.87
CA LEU A 511 -19.61 -13.64 -1.87
C LEU A 511 -18.28 -13.22 -2.52
N LEU A 512 -17.50 -12.38 -1.83
CA LEU A 512 -16.11 -12.10 -2.20
C LEU A 512 -15.22 -13.30 -1.81
N VAL A 513 -14.46 -13.84 -2.77
CA VAL A 513 -13.46 -14.87 -2.49
C VAL A 513 -12.26 -14.22 -1.79
N LEU A 514 -11.92 -14.73 -0.61
CA LEU A 514 -10.75 -14.31 0.16
C LEU A 514 -9.53 -15.17 -0.18
N GLY A 515 -8.43 -14.52 -0.53
CA GLY A 515 -7.12 -15.14 -0.69
C GLY A 515 -6.34 -15.17 0.62
N SER A 516 -5.39 -16.10 0.73
CA SER A 516 -4.57 -16.30 1.93
C SER A 516 -3.07 -16.53 1.64
N ALA A 517 -2.55 -16.01 0.53
CA ALA A 517 -1.09 -15.97 0.32
C ALA A 517 -0.48 -14.86 1.19
N ASN A 518 0.65 -15.10 1.85
CA ASN A 518 1.37 -14.07 2.62
C ASN A 518 2.42 -13.33 1.76
N VAL A 519 3.07 -12.31 2.33
CA VAL A 519 4.02 -11.44 1.61
C VAL A 519 5.32 -12.16 1.22
N ASP A 520 5.77 -13.13 2.01
CA ASP A 520 7.04 -13.83 1.83
C ASP A 520 6.93 -14.89 0.71
N GLU A 521 5.84 -15.65 0.70
CA GLU A 521 5.48 -16.57 -0.40
C GLU A 521 5.25 -15.83 -1.71
N SER A 522 4.58 -14.68 -1.65
CA SER A 522 4.39 -13.80 -2.82
C SER A 522 5.73 -13.28 -3.37
N LEU A 523 6.70 -13.00 -2.49
CA LEU A 523 8.02 -12.49 -2.89
C LEU A 523 8.87 -13.54 -3.62
N CYS A 524 8.94 -14.78 -3.10
CA CYS A 524 9.64 -15.87 -3.79
C CYS A 524 8.80 -16.49 -4.92
N GLY A 525 7.49 -16.24 -4.92
CA GLY A 525 6.48 -16.79 -5.82
C GLY A 525 6.22 -18.27 -5.59
N TYR A 526 6.25 -18.72 -4.33
CA TYR A 526 5.90 -20.08 -3.90
C TYR A 526 4.38 -20.21 -3.79
N LEU A 527 3.73 -20.30 -4.95
CA LEU A 527 2.29 -20.46 -5.14
C LEU A 527 2.00 -21.01 -6.55
N THR A 528 0.87 -21.67 -6.77
CA THR A 528 0.48 -22.09 -8.11
C THR A 528 -0.19 -20.92 -8.82
N LYS A 529 0.27 -20.58 -10.03
CA LYS A 529 -0.41 -19.53 -10.81
C LYS A 529 -1.85 -19.98 -11.12
N TYR A 530 -2.82 -19.19 -10.64
CA TYR A 530 -4.27 -19.42 -10.69
C TYR A 530 -4.82 -20.53 -9.78
N ASP A 531 -4.21 -20.77 -8.62
CA ASP A 531 -4.86 -21.47 -7.48
C ASP A 531 -5.60 -20.48 -6.54
N CYS A 532 -5.97 -20.90 -5.33
CA CYS A 532 -6.63 -20.06 -4.32
C CYS A 532 -5.80 -18.86 -3.80
N SER A 533 -4.53 -18.72 -4.21
CA SER A 533 -3.81 -17.44 -4.08
C SER A 533 -4.40 -16.34 -4.98
N SER A 534 -5.14 -16.74 -6.03
CA SER A 534 -5.89 -15.89 -6.98
C SER A 534 -7.37 -15.83 -6.56
N ALA A 535 -7.75 -14.74 -5.90
CA ALA A 535 -9.03 -14.48 -5.27
C ALA A 535 -9.47 -13.03 -5.60
N ASP A 536 -10.59 -12.55 -5.05
CA ASP A 536 -11.02 -11.16 -5.28
C ASP A 536 -10.15 -10.18 -4.49
N ILE A 537 -9.92 -10.47 -3.20
CA ILE A 537 -9.09 -9.68 -2.29
C ILE A 537 -8.32 -10.57 -1.29
N ASN A 538 -7.19 -10.08 -0.78
CA ASN A 538 -6.36 -10.80 0.18
C ASN A 538 -5.97 -9.89 1.39
N PRO A 539 -6.56 -10.09 2.58
CA PRO A 539 -6.28 -9.24 3.74
C PRO A 539 -4.90 -9.49 4.38
N ILE A 540 -4.18 -10.57 4.03
CA ILE A 540 -2.89 -10.93 4.63
C ILE A 540 -1.69 -10.88 3.66
N GLY A 541 -1.91 -10.62 2.37
CA GLY A 541 -0.84 -10.61 1.35
C GLY A 541 0.22 -9.52 1.51
N GLY A 542 -0.02 -8.55 2.40
CA GLY A 542 0.98 -7.57 2.83
C GLY A 542 1.71 -7.92 4.15
N ILE A 543 1.45 -9.07 4.78
CA ILE A 543 1.91 -9.41 6.13
C ILE A 543 2.94 -10.56 6.07
N SER A 544 3.98 -10.49 6.92
CA SER A 544 5.02 -11.52 7.03
C SER A 544 4.51 -12.81 7.69
N LYS A 545 5.04 -13.98 7.28
CA LYS A 545 4.68 -15.28 7.90
C LYS A 545 4.97 -15.29 9.41
N LYS A 546 6.01 -14.55 9.83
CA LYS A 546 6.39 -14.35 11.23
C LYS A 546 5.31 -13.60 12.00
N ASP A 547 4.85 -12.47 11.47
CA ASP A 547 3.82 -11.67 12.12
C ASP A 547 2.46 -12.38 12.11
N LEU A 548 2.16 -13.19 11.08
CA LEU A 548 0.98 -14.08 11.08
C LEU A 548 1.04 -15.11 12.21
N LYS A 549 2.20 -15.68 12.54
CA LYS A 549 2.36 -16.58 13.70
C LYS A 549 2.10 -15.84 15.03
N SER A 550 2.66 -14.64 15.21
CA SER A 550 2.39 -13.81 16.40
C SER A 550 0.91 -13.41 16.51
N PHE A 551 0.28 -13.02 15.40
CA PHE A 551 -1.13 -12.67 15.34
C PHE A 551 -2.04 -13.86 15.69
N ILE A 552 -1.75 -15.07 15.21
CA ILE A 552 -2.51 -16.26 15.61
C ILE A 552 -2.38 -16.53 17.11
N PHE A 553 -1.20 -16.34 17.70
CA PHE A 553 -1.03 -16.44 19.16
C PHE A 553 -1.87 -15.37 19.90
N TYR A 554 -1.84 -14.12 19.45
CA TYR A 554 -2.72 -13.06 19.96
C TYR A 554 -4.21 -13.43 19.86
N CYS A 555 -4.65 -14.07 18.78
CA CYS A 555 -6.04 -14.51 18.62
C CYS A 555 -6.46 -15.62 19.61
N VAL A 556 -5.54 -16.50 20.03
CA VAL A 556 -5.80 -17.46 21.12
C VAL A 556 -6.17 -16.71 22.40
N GLU A 557 -5.37 -15.71 22.79
CA GLU A 557 -5.58 -14.98 24.04
C GLU A 557 -6.76 -13.98 23.96
N LYS A 558 -6.89 -13.26 22.84
CA LYS A 558 -7.87 -12.17 22.66
C LYS A 558 -9.29 -12.67 22.40
N PHE A 559 -9.44 -13.72 21.58
CA PHE A 559 -10.75 -14.22 21.14
C PHE A 559 -11.08 -15.62 21.69
N ASN A 560 -10.18 -16.22 22.49
CA ASN A 560 -10.34 -17.56 23.07
C ASN A 560 -10.51 -18.68 22.00
N PHE A 561 -9.81 -18.55 20.86
CA PHE A 561 -9.82 -19.55 19.79
C PHE A 561 -8.80 -20.66 20.07
N SER A 562 -9.20 -21.60 20.93
CA SER A 562 -8.37 -22.71 21.41
C SER A 562 -7.88 -23.64 20.28
N SER A 563 -8.64 -23.76 19.19
CA SER A 563 -8.27 -24.57 18.03
C SER A 563 -6.96 -24.12 17.37
N LEU A 564 -6.66 -22.82 17.44
CA LEU A 564 -5.45 -22.22 16.87
C LEU A 564 -4.15 -22.77 17.50
N ILE A 565 -4.19 -23.24 18.75
CA ILE A 565 -3.02 -23.86 19.41
C ILE A 565 -2.55 -25.08 18.62
N ARG A 566 -3.48 -25.90 18.11
CA ARG A 566 -3.15 -27.06 17.26
C ARG A 566 -2.68 -26.67 15.87
N ILE A 567 -3.06 -25.48 15.38
CA ILE A 567 -2.63 -24.95 14.09
C ILE A 567 -1.20 -24.39 14.18
N LEU A 568 -0.87 -23.72 15.28
CA LEU A 568 0.50 -23.26 15.57
C LEU A 568 1.49 -24.42 15.76
N GLY A 569 1.05 -25.51 16.41
CA GLY A 569 1.88 -26.70 16.63
C GLY A 569 2.01 -27.64 15.42
N ALA A 570 1.29 -27.39 14.32
CA ALA A 570 1.35 -28.23 13.13
C ALA A 570 2.53 -27.84 12.22
N PRO A 571 3.23 -28.82 11.60
CA PRO A 571 4.27 -28.52 10.62
C PRO A 571 3.66 -27.85 9.37
N PRO A 572 4.28 -26.78 8.82
CA PRO A 572 3.80 -26.11 7.62
C PRO A 572 4.09 -26.97 6.38
N THR A 573 3.03 -27.41 5.70
CA THR A 573 3.11 -28.25 4.50
C THR A 573 1.89 -28.04 3.60
N ALA A 574 2.09 -28.21 2.30
CA ALA A 574 1.01 -28.37 1.33
C ALA A 574 0.71 -29.87 1.13
N GLU A 575 -0.38 -30.37 1.71
CA GLU A 575 -0.89 -31.75 1.55
C GLU A 575 -1.41 -32.01 0.11
N LEU A 576 -0.51 -31.96 -0.87
CA LEU A 576 -0.76 -32.11 -2.32
C LEU A 576 -0.04 -33.32 -2.94
N GLU A 577 0.94 -33.89 -2.24
CA GLU A 577 1.57 -35.17 -2.57
C GLU A 577 1.02 -36.28 -1.67
N PRO A 578 0.98 -37.55 -2.13
CA PRO A 578 0.61 -38.68 -1.31
C PRO A 578 1.55 -38.85 -0.11
N LEU A 579 0.97 -39.14 1.06
CA LEU A 579 1.70 -39.40 2.29
C LEU A 579 2.55 -40.68 2.15
N ALA A 580 3.82 -40.61 2.52
CA ALA A 580 4.68 -41.79 2.62
C ALA A 580 4.50 -42.41 4.01
N ASP A 581 4.02 -43.65 4.08
CA ASP A 581 3.72 -44.36 5.34
C ASP A 581 2.84 -43.56 6.33
N GLY A 582 1.95 -42.71 5.80
CA GLY A 582 1.07 -41.84 6.58
C GLY A 582 1.74 -40.57 7.13
N GLN A 583 2.98 -40.29 6.76
CA GLN A 583 3.71 -39.08 7.18
C GLN A 583 3.86 -38.04 6.06
N ILE A 584 3.93 -36.78 6.49
CA ILE A 584 4.19 -35.61 5.65
C ILE A 584 5.61 -35.71 5.10
N GLN A 585 5.76 -35.63 3.78
CA GLN A 585 7.04 -35.89 3.12
C GLN A 585 7.99 -34.67 3.10
N GLN A 586 7.46 -33.44 3.15
CA GLN A 586 8.25 -32.21 3.00
C GLN A 586 7.52 -30.99 3.59
N THR A 587 8.27 -30.06 4.18
CA THR A 587 7.77 -28.76 4.65
C THR A 587 7.99 -27.64 3.61
N ASP A 588 7.25 -26.54 3.74
CA ASP A 588 7.35 -25.41 2.80
C ASP A 588 8.77 -24.79 2.74
N GLU A 589 9.44 -24.69 3.89
CA GLU A 589 10.80 -24.11 3.99
C GLU A 589 11.85 -25.02 3.35
N GLU A 590 11.64 -26.34 3.36
CA GLU A 590 12.51 -27.31 2.68
C GLU A 590 12.35 -27.25 1.16
N ASP A 591 11.13 -27.09 0.63
CA ASP A 591 10.90 -26.96 -0.83
C ASP A 591 11.35 -25.61 -1.39
N MET A 592 11.10 -24.52 -0.66
CA MET A 592 11.72 -23.23 -0.97
C MET A 592 13.25 -23.26 -0.78
N GLY A 593 13.75 -24.15 0.08
CA GLY A 593 15.15 -24.29 0.44
C GLY A 593 15.72 -23.05 1.15
N MET A 594 14.85 -22.32 1.85
CA MET A 594 15.07 -21.05 2.58
C MET A 594 14.00 -20.94 3.67
N THR A 595 14.33 -20.45 4.86
CA THR A 595 13.34 -20.24 5.93
C THR A 595 12.53 -18.95 5.73
N TYR A 596 11.39 -18.82 6.38
CA TYR A 596 10.58 -17.60 6.36
C TYR A 596 11.33 -16.39 6.97
N ASP A 597 12.14 -16.59 8.02
CA ASP A 597 13.00 -15.52 8.56
C ASP A 597 14.07 -15.07 7.54
N GLU A 598 14.65 -16.00 6.76
CA GLU A 598 15.56 -15.66 5.66
C GLU A 598 14.83 -14.92 4.53
N LEU A 599 13.63 -15.37 4.13
CA LEU A 599 12.80 -14.72 3.11
C LEU A 599 12.39 -13.30 3.48
N SER A 600 11.93 -13.09 4.72
CA SER A 600 11.65 -11.76 5.27
C SER A 600 12.90 -10.86 5.25
N MET A 601 14.08 -11.41 5.58
CA MET A 601 15.34 -10.66 5.52
C MET A 601 15.73 -10.30 4.07
N PHE A 602 15.61 -11.24 3.12
CA PHE A 602 15.83 -10.96 1.70
C PHE A 602 14.85 -9.90 1.18
N GLY A 603 13.58 -9.94 1.60
CA GLY A 603 12.56 -8.96 1.29
C GLY A 603 12.95 -7.55 1.72
N ARG A 604 13.24 -7.36 3.02
CA ARG A 604 13.67 -6.08 3.58
C ARG A 604 15.00 -5.60 2.97
N LEU A 605 15.95 -6.49 2.69
CA LEU A 605 17.20 -6.12 2.02
C LEU A 605 16.97 -5.67 0.57
N ARG A 606 16.16 -6.40 -0.19
CA ARG A 606 15.82 -6.12 -1.60
C ARG A 606 15.01 -4.83 -1.74
N LYS A 607 13.96 -4.66 -0.96
CA LYS A 607 12.99 -3.57 -1.11
C LYS A 607 13.35 -2.37 -0.25
N THR A 608 13.50 -2.53 1.06
CA THR A 608 13.77 -1.43 2.00
C THR A 608 15.22 -0.93 1.87
N SER A 609 16.22 -1.83 1.91
CA SER A 609 17.64 -1.49 1.67
C SER A 609 18.05 -1.41 0.19
N ARG A 610 17.10 -1.51 -0.76
CA ARG A 610 17.32 -1.38 -2.22
C ARG A 610 18.44 -2.29 -2.81
N CYS A 611 18.76 -3.42 -2.19
CA CYS A 611 19.90 -4.26 -2.57
C CYS A 611 19.62 -5.15 -3.80
N GLY A 612 20.52 -5.10 -4.79
CA GLY A 612 20.66 -6.16 -5.80
C GLY A 612 21.46 -7.37 -5.30
N PRO A 613 21.72 -8.40 -6.12
CA PRO A 613 22.35 -9.65 -5.67
C PRO A 613 23.69 -9.45 -4.98
N TYR A 614 24.61 -8.71 -5.60
CA TYR A 614 25.95 -8.47 -5.05
C TYR A 614 25.89 -7.66 -3.74
N SER A 615 25.11 -6.57 -3.70
CA SER A 615 24.93 -5.75 -2.49
C SER A 615 24.29 -6.54 -1.33
N MET A 616 23.36 -7.44 -1.63
CA MET A 616 22.74 -8.32 -0.64
C MET A 616 23.76 -9.31 -0.07
N PHE A 617 24.56 -9.94 -0.94
CA PHE A 617 25.68 -10.80 -0.54
C PHE A 617 26.66 -10.05 0.38
N CYS A 618 27.16 -8.87 -0.02
CA CYS A 618 28.10 -8.08 0.78
C CYS A 618 27.55 -7.66 2.16
N LYS A 619 26.23 -7.46 2.31
CA LYS A 619 25.63 -7.23 3.63
C LYS A 619 25.58 -8.53 4.45
N LEU A 620 25.08 -9.61 3.84
CA LEU A 620 24.82 -10.86 4.55
C LEU A 620 26.08 -11.60 4.99
N ILE A 621 27.23 -11.46 4.30
CA ILE A 621 28.51 -12.01 4.80
C ILE A 621 28.93 -11.41 6.15
N HIS A 622 28.45 -10.21 6.49
CA HIS A 622 28.68 -9.60 7.80
C HIS A 622 27.54 -9.93 8.79
N THR A 623 26.28 -9.88 8.34
CA THR A 623 25.11 -10.18 9.18
C THR A 623 25.07 -11.64 9.63
N TRP A 624 25.46 -12.59 8.78
CA TRP A 624 25.42 -14.04 9.05
C TRP A 624 26.79 -14.64 9.34
N ARG A 625 27.84 -13.83 9.58
CA ARG A 625 29.23 -14.28 9.76
C ARG A 625 29.43 -15.38 10.83
N ASN A 626 28.54 -15.43 11.83
CA ASN A 626 28.59 -16.43 12.91
C ASN A 626 27.94 -17.77 12.51
N ASN A 627 27.06 -17.77 11.50
CA ASN A 627 26.16 -18.88 11.16
C ASN A 627 26.36 -19.42 9.74
N CYS A 628 27.04 -18.68 8.86
CA CYS A 628 27.23 -19.00 7.44
C CYS A 628 28.60 -18.58 6.96
N THR A 629 29.26 -19.43 6.17
CA THR A 629 30.46 -19.05 5.41
C THR A 629 30.09 -18.14 4.23
N PRO A 630 31.03 -17.37 3.65
CA PRO A 630 30.78 -16.62 2.42
C PRO A 630 30.21 -17.46 1.28
N VAL A 631 30.60 -18.74 1.18
CA VAL A 631 30.05 -19.69 0.20
C VAL A 631 28.55 -19.90 0.42
N ASN A 632 28.13 -20.19 1.66
CA ASN A 632 26.71 -20.45 1.95
C ASN A 632 25.84 -19.20 1.77
N VAL A 633 26.37 -18.01 2.10
CA VAL A 633 25.69 -16.74 1.81
C VAL A 633 25.52 -16.55 0.31
N ALA A 634 26.56 -16.80 -0.49
CA ALA A 634 26.49 -16.73 -1.95
C ALA A 634 25.45 -17.70 -2.53
N GLU A 635 25.41 -18.94 -2.07
CA GLU A 635 24.43 -19.95 -2.49
C GLU A 635 22.98 -19.53 -2.18
N LYS A 636 22.73 -19.06 -0.96
CA LYS A 636 21.40 -18.57 -0.53
C LYS A 636 20.94 -17.35 -1.35
N VAL A 637 21.80 -16.35 -1.54
CA VAL A 637 21.49 -15.17 -2.38
C VAL A 637 21.25 -15.55 -3.84
N LYS A 638 22.06 -16.47 -4.40
CA LYS A 638 21.88 -17.02 -5.75
C LYS A 638 20.53 -17.73 -5.90
N ARG A 639 20.17 -18.58 -4.94
CA ARG A 639 18.88 -19.30 -4.89
C ARG A 639 17.71 -18.31 -4.84
N PHE A 640 17.75 -17.34 -3.91
CA PHE A 640 16.71 -16.32 -3.77
C PHE A 640 16.47 -15.54 -5.07
N PHE A 641 17.50 -14.94 -5.66
CA PHE A 641 17.32 -14.15 -6.90
C PHE A 641 16.90 -14.99 -8.10
N ARG A 642 17.32 -16.25 -8.18
CA ARG A 642 16.84 -17.19 -9.21
C ARG A 642 15.34 -17.49 -9.03
N ALA A 643 14.90 -17.85 -7.84
CA ALA A 643 13.49 -18.12 -7.53
C ALA A 643 12.60 -16.89 -7.80
N TYR A 644 12.96 -15.74 -7.21
CA TYR A 644 12.31 -14.44 -7.41
C TYR A 644 12.17 -14.10 -8.91
N SER A 645 13.25 -14.24 -9.69
CA SER A 645 13.24 -13.80 -11.10
C SER A 645 12.51 -14.75 -12.05
N ILE A 646 12.51 -16.06 -11.79
CA ILE A 646 11.69 -17.04 -12.54
C ILE A 646 10.21 -16.82 -12.23
N ASN A 647 9.85 -16.60 -10.97
CA ASN A 647 8.46 -16.51 -10.53
C ASN A 647 7.83 -15.12 -10.61
N ARG A 648 8.57 -14.04 -10.92
CA ARG A 648 8.02 -12.67 -10.92
C ARG A 648 6.78 -12.50 -11.79
N HIS A 649 6.67 -13.25 -12.89
CA HIS A 649 5.48 -13.30 -13.75
C HIS A 649 4.18 -13.76 -13.05
N LYS A 650 4.24 -14.31 -11.84
CA LYS A 650 3.07 -14.61 -11.00
C LYS A 650 2.52 -13.34 -10.36
N MET A 651 3.40 -12.43 -9.92
CA MET A 651 3.01 -11.18 -9.23
C MET A 651 2.21 -10.20 -10.11
N THR A 652 2.36 -10.28 -11.43
CA THR A 652 1.61 -9.44 -12.39
C THR A 652 0.11 -9.74 -12.42
N THR A 653 -0.31 -10.90 -11.90
CA THR A 653 -1.72 -11.31 -11.81
C THR A 653 -2.05 -11.79 -10.40
N MET A 654 -1.40 -11.23 -9.38
CA MET A 654 -1.66 -11.57 -7.99
C MET A 654 -2.87 -10.80 -7.47
N THR A 655 -3.62 -11.43 -6.57
CA THR A 655 -4.77 -10.83 -5.89
C THR A 655 -4.39 -9.49 -5.23
N PRO A 656 -5.21 -8.43 -5.39
CA PRO A 656 -5.04 -7.19 -4.64
C PRO A 656 -5.02 -7.46 -3.13
N ALA A 657 -3.93 -7.07 -2.48
CA ALA A 657 -3.69 -7.35 -1.08
C ALA A 657 -3.57 -6.07 -0.24
N TYR A 658 -4.11 -6.14 0.98
CA TYR A 658 -3.96 -5.11 2.02
C TYR A 658 -2.49 -4.71 2.16
N HIS A 659 -2.21 -3.41 2.18
CA HIS A 659 -0.84 -2.92 2.35
C HIS A 659 -0.47 -2.81 3.85
N ALA A 660 0.51 -3.61 4.29
CA ALA A 660 1.04 -3.58 5.66
C ALA A 660 2.58 -3.44 5.70
N GLU A 661 3.34 -4.41 5.19
CA GLU A 661 4.81 -4.40 5.24
C GLU A 661 5.47 -3.50 4.18
N ASP A 662 6.54 -2.81 4.57
CA ASP A 662 7.32 -1.87 3.73
C ASP A 662 8.15 -2.55 2.62
N TYR A 663 8.14 -3.88 2.59
CA TYR A 663 8.86 -4.69 1.61
C TYR A 663 7.95 -5.43 0.62
N SER A 664 6.65 -5.12 0.59
CA SER A 664 5.65 -5.75 -0.28
C SER A 664 6.12 -5.91 -1.75
N PRO A 665 5.90 -7.09 -2.37
CA PRO A 665 6.27 -7.35 -3.75
C PRO A 665 5.21 -6.94 -4.78
N ASP A 666 4.10 -6.29 -4.39
CA ASP A 666 3.02 -5.89 -5.31
C ASP A 666 3.54 -5.12 -6.55
N ASP A 667 3.15 -5.57 -7.74
CA ASP A 667 3.58 -5.00 -9.01
C ASP A 667 2.65 -3.88 -9.51
N ASN A 668 1.42 -3.78 -8.99
CA ASN A 668 0.40 -2.82 -9.46
C ASN A 668 0.67 -1.37 -9.00
N ARG A 669 1.19 -1.20 -7.78
CA ARG A 669 1.43 0.09 -7.14
C ARG A 669 2.83 0.16 -6.51
N PHE A 670 3.18 -0.73 -5.59
CA PHE A 670 4.29 -0.46 -4.65
C PHE A 670 5.68 -0.79 -5.18
N ASP A 671 5.83 -1.84 -5.99
CA ASP A 671 7.12 -2.39 -6.41
C ASP A 671 7.15 -2.73 -7.90
N LEU A 672 7.06 -1.69 -8.75
CA LEU A 672 7.25 -1.81 -10.20
C LEU A 672 8.57 -2.52 -10.54
N ARG A 673 8.50 -3.66 -11.23
CA ARG A 673 9.68 -4.41 -11.68
C ARG A 673 9.46 -5.04 -13.06
N PRO A 674 10.52 -5.33 -13.82
CA PRO A 674 10.43 -6.27 -14.93
C PRO A 674 9.90 -7.62 -14.44
N PHE A 675 9.07 -8.29 -15.24
CA PHE A 675 8.64 -9.68 -15.01
C PHE A 675 9.31 -10.70 -15.95
N LEU A 676 10.02 -10.21 -16.98
CA LEU A 676 10.87 -11.00 -17.87
C LEU A 676 12.34 -10.67 -17.56
N TYR A 677 13.01 -11.56 -16.82
CA TYR A 677 14.41 -11.41 -16.41
C TYR A 677 15.34 -12.38 -17.15
N ASN A 678 16.61 -12.02 -17.28
CA ASN A 678 17.67 -13.02 -17.43
C ASN A 678 17.91 -13.68 -16.05
N THR A 679 17.27 -14.83 -15.83
CA THR A 679 17.26 -15.54 -14.54
C THR A 679 18.59 -16.18 -14.16
N GLN A 680 19.60 -16.14 -15.04
CA GLN A 680 20.96 -16.56 -14.72
C GLN A 680 21.74 -15.50 -13.92
N TRP A 681 21.35 -14.21 -14.06
CA TRP A 681 22.05 -13.07 -13.42
C TRP A 681 23.58 -13.11 -13.60
N SER A 682 24.03 -13.54 -14.79
CA SER A 682 25.37 -14.08 -15.04
C SER A 682 26.53 -13.11 -14.77
N TRP A 683 26.29 -11.80 -14.82
CA TRP A 683 27.24 -10.78 -14.39
C TRP A 683 27.31 -10.69 -12.86
N GLN A 684 26.15 -10.52 -12.21
CA GLN A 684 26.04 -10.32 -10.77
C GLN A 684 26.52 -11.57 -10.00
N MET A 685 26.20 -12.76 -10.49
CA MET A 685 26.61 -14.01 -9.85
C MET A 685 28.11 -14.27 -9.97
N ARG A 686 28.74 -13.86 -11.10
CA ARG A 686 30.19 -13.92 -11.27
C ARG A 686 30.93 -13.01 -10.29
N LEU A 687 30.45 -11.78 -10.09
CA LEU A 687 31.04 -10.87 -9.10
C LEU A 687 30.96 -11.42 -7.68
N ILE A 688 29.88 -12.14 -7.34
CA ILE A 688 29.79 -12.87 -6.06
C ILE A 688 30.86 -13.98 -5.99
N ASP A 689 31.04 -14.78 -7.05
CA ASP A 689 32.06 -15.84 -7.09
C ASP A 689 33.50 -15.31 -7.03
N ASP A 690 33.77 -14.18 -7.67
CA ASP A 690 35.07 -13.50 -7.63
C ASP A 690 35.39 -13.04 -6.19
N GLU A 691 34.40 -12.48 -5.49
CA GLU A 691 34.55 -11.99 -4.11
C GLU A 691 34.64 -13.15 -3.09
N VAL A 692 33.86 -14.23 -3.26
CA VAL A 692 34.00 -15.45 -2.43
C VAL A 692 35.42 -16.01 -2.55
N ARG A 693 35.96 -16.11 -3.78
CA ARG A 693 37.34 -16.57 -4.00
C ARG A 693 38.37 -15.65 -3.34
N ARG A 694 38.15 -14.33 -3.36
CA ARG A 694 39.01 -13.34 -2.69
C ARG A 694 39.01 -13.52 -1.16
N LEU A 695 37.84 -13.74 -0.56
CA LEU A 695 37.69 -13.95 0.88
C LEU A 695 38.35 -15.26 1.34
N GLN A 696 38.12 -16.37 0.62
CA GLN A 696 38.77 -17.66 0.91
C GLN A 696 40.30 -17.59 0.81
N ALA A 697 40.83 -16.85 -0.18
CA ALA A 697 42.27 -16.62 -0.29
C ALA A 697 42.81 -15.79 0.88
N ALA A 698 42.07 -14.78 1.35
CA ALA A 698 42.46 -13.96 2.50
C ALA A 698 42.47 -14.76 3.81
N GLU A 699 41.46 -15.59 4.08
CA GLU A 699 41.43 -16.50 5.23
C GLU A 699 42.61 -17.48 5.20
N THR A 700 42.90 -18.07 4.04
CA THR A 700 44.05 -18.96 3.83
C THR A 700 45.39 -18.26 4.11
N SER A 701 45.51 -16.98 3.75
CA SER A 701 46.70 -16.16 4.05
C SER A 701 46.81 -15.77 5.52
N GLN A 702 45.70 -15.44 6.19
CA GLN A 702 45.70 -15.13 7.63
C GLN A 702 46.06 -16.34 8.49
N LEU A 703 45.53 -17.53 8.17
CA LEU A 703 45.88 -18.78 8.84
C LEU A 703 47.38 -19.12 8.70
N ARG A 704 48.01 -18.78 7.57
CA ARG A 704 49.47 -18.91 7.36
C ARG A 704 50.32 -17.88 8.13
N HIS A 705 49.74 -16.80 8.64
CA HIS A 705 50.43 -15.82 9.48
C HIS A 705 50.14 -15.99 10.98
N GLN A 706 49.26 -16.92 11.36
CA GLN A 706 48.94 -17.23 12.76
C GLN A 706 49.60 -18.52 13.28
N GLN A 707 50.39 -19.23 12.47
CA GLN A 707 51.30 -20.27 12.98
C GLN A 707 52.55 -19.62 13.59
N PRO A 708 52.87 -19.86 14.89
CA PRO A 708 54.10 -19.34 15.48
C PRO A 708 55.33 -20.04 14.88
N HIS A 709 56.39 -19.29 14.60
CA HIS A 709 57.70 -19.85 14.35
C HIS A 709 58.23 -20.53 15.62
N LEU A 710 58.14 -21.86 15.70
CA LEU A 710 58.84 -22.67 16.69
C LEU A 710 59.88 -23.56 16.00
N HIS A 711 61.15 -23.20 16.25
CA HIS A 711 62.39 -23.91 15.98
C HIS A 711 62.78 -24.25 14.52
N ALA A 712 63.76 -23.48 14.04
CA ALA A 712 64.99 -24.04 13.51
C ALA A 712 66.16 -23.09 13.86
N ASN A 713 66.88 -23.37 14.96
CA ASN A 713 68.17 -22.73 15.23
C ASN A 713 68.98 -23.51 16.29
N SER A 714 69.82 -24.44 15.83
CA SER A 714 71.01 -24.90 16.55
C SER A 714 71.84 -25.82 15.65
N ASP A 715 72.75 -25.23 14.87
CA ASP A 715 73.84 -25.98 14.24
C ASP A 715 75.17 -25.33 14.66
N SER A 716 75.57 -25.61 15.91
CA SER A 716 76.92 -25.39 16.41
C SER A 716 77.13 -26.19 17.70
N LEU A 717 78.03 -27.18 17.65
CA LEU A 717 79.34 -27.08 18.30
C LEU A 717 80.12 -28.40 18.20
N TYR A 718 81.35 -28.30 17.69
CA TYR A 718 82.44 -29.22 18.05
C TYR A 718 82.75 -29.05 19.54
N GLY A 719 82.84 -30.13 20.33
CA GLY A 719 83.16 -29.95 21.76
C GLY A 719 83.04 -31.15 22.72
N SER A 720 83.57 -32.32 22.36
CA SER A 720 84.09 -33.38 23.27
C SER A 720 83.31 -33.90 24.50
N SER A 721 83.23 -35.24 24.54
CA SER A 721 83.49 -36.14 25.69
C SER A 721 82.35 -36.63 26.61
N HIS A 722 82.35 -37.97 26.76
CA HIS A 722 81.87 -38.81 27.87
C HIS A 722 80.38 -38.75 28.31
N ASP A 723 79.76 -39.82 28.79
CA ASP A 723 79.93 -41.29 28.56
C ASP A 723 78.69 -42.00 29.19
N GLN A 724 78.49 -43.30 28.90
CA GLN A 724 77.62 -44.24 29.66
C GLN A 724 76.09 -43.96 29.69
N HIS A 725 75.26 -44.83 29.06
CA HIS A 725 74.49 -45.93 29.72
C HIS A 725 73.10 -45.50 30.27
N VAL A 726 71.99 -46.30 30.25
CA VAL A 726 71.71 -47.62 29.65
C VAL A 726 70.18 -47.88 29.58
N SER A 727 69.72 -48.64 28.56
CA SER A 727 68.41 -49.34 28.47
C SER A 727 67.11 -48.49 28.47
N SER A 728 65.94 -48.98 28.06
CA SER A 728 65.55 -50.27 27.42
C SER A 728 64.29 -50.09 26.54
N ASN A 729 64.18 -50.92 25.48
CA ASN A 729 63.05 -51.82 25.11
C ASN A 729 61.67 -51.61 25.79
N GLU A 730 60.50 -51.85 25.18
CA GLU A 730 60.02 -52.55 23.96
C GLU A 730 58.64 -51.92 23.57
N GLY A 731 57.97 -52.11 22.43
CA GLY A 731 58.22 -52.88 21.20
C GLY A 731 56.87 -53.22 20.50
N VAL A 732 56.91 -53.57 19.18
CA VAL A 732 55.96 -54.50 18.48
C VAL A 732 54.50 -54.02 18.24
N THR A 733 53.77 -54.16 17.11
CA THR A 733 53.92 -54.56 15.67
C THR A 733 52.58 -54.21 14.95
N SER A 734 52.34 -54.22 13.62
CA SER A 734 53.09 -53.98 12.37
C SER A 734 52.17 -54.24 11.14
N SER A 735 52.52 -53.74 9.93
CA SER A 735 52.05 -54.21 8.59
C SER A 735 50.56 -53.98 8.19
N SER A 736 50.11 -53.91 6.93
CA SER A 736 50.67 -53.70 5.56
C SER A 736 49.49 -53.52 4.57
N MET A 737 49.52 -52.79 3.44
CA MET A 737 49.87 -53.17 2.04
C MET A 737 49.28 -52.04 1.14
N SER A 738 49.97 -51.42 0.15
CA SER A 738 50.18 -51.84 -1.27
C SER A 738 48.88 -51.90 -2.12
N VAL A 739 48.78 -51.52 -3.43
CA VAL A 739 49.76 -51.04 -4.43
C VAL A 739 49.07 -50.50 -5.74
N LYS A 740 49.66 -49.50 -6.45
CA LYS A 740 49.58 -49.18 -7.93
C LYS A 740 48.22 -48.89 -8.65
N SER A 741 48.14 -48.35 -9.89
CA SER A 741 48.97 -47.42 -10.71
C SER A 741 48.38 -47.18 -12.13
N GLU A 742 48.56 -45.99 -12.73
CA GLU A 742 48.65 -45.72 -14.22
C GLU A 742 47.42 -46.01 -15.13
N ARG A 743 47.23 -45.50 -16.38
CA ARG A 743 47.75 -44.35 -17.19
C ARG A 743 46.87 -44.13 -18.44
N SER A 744 46.76 -42.87 -18.92
CA SER A 744 46.55 -42.45 -20.33
C SER A 744 46.68 -40.92 -20.38
N GLY A 745 47.29 -40.21 -21.35
CA GLY A 745 47.72 -40.54 -22.71
C GLY A 745 46.64 -40.17 -23.74
N ASN A 746 46.80 -39.21 -24.66
CA ASN A 746 47.93 -38.32 -24.96
C ASN A 746 47.45 -37.08 -25.80
N GLN A 747 48.39 -36.16 -26.08
CA GLN A 747 48.45 -35.23 -27.24
C GLN A 747 47.92 -33.77 -27.15
N PHE A 748 48.86 -32.85 -27.45
CA PHE A 748 48.75 -31.40 -27.66
C PHE A 748 48.63 -31.07 -29.16
N CYS A 749 48.02 -29.93 -29.53
CA CYS A 749 48.75 -28.72 -29.98
C CYS A 749 47.80 -27.55 -30.35
N GLY A 750 48.29 -26.30 -30.29
CA GLY A 750 47.59 -25.11 -30.83
C GLY A 750 47.55 -23.91 -29.89
N VAL A 751 48.60 -23.08 -29.88
CA VAL A 751 48.64 -21.78 -29.20
C VAL A 751 49.22 -20.75 -30.17
N GLU A 752 48.37 -19.97 -30.84
CA GLU A 752 48.71 -18.69 -31.50
C GLU A 752 47.45 -18.04 -32.10
N GLU A 753 46.74 -17.19 -31.33
CA GLU A 753 45.73 -16.25 -31.89
C GLU A 753 45.23 -15.16 -30.91
N HIS A 754 45.47 -15.29 -29.60
CA HIS A 754 44.78 -14.49 -28.59
C HIS A 754 45.40 -13.13 -28.22
N GLN A 755 46.62 -12.80 -28.66
CA GLN A 755 47.29 -11.53 -28.30
C GLN A 755 46.87 -10.34 -29.19
N THR A 756 46.69 -10.53 -30.49
CA THR A 756 46.40 -9.47 -31.48
C THR A 756 45.04 -8.78 -31.31
N ARG A 757 44.14 -9.33 -30.49
CA ARG A 757 42.81 -8.75 -30.24
C ARG A 757 42.77 -7.75 -29.08
N ARG A 758 43.80 -7.74 -28.21
CA ARG A 758 43.85 -6.89 -27.01
C ARG A 758 44.35 -5.47 -27.35
N GLU A 759 45.42 -5.38 -28.14
CA GLU A 759 46.08 -4.12 -28.52
C GLU A 759 45.20 -3.19 -29.38
N ARG A 760 44.19 -3.72 -30.10
CA ARG A 760 43.23 -2.89 -30.86
C ARG A 760 42.18 -2.19 -29.99
N LEU A 761 41.89 -2.72 -28.79
CA LEU A 761 40.89 -2.15 -27.89
C LEU A 761 41.46 -0.97 -27.08
N GLU A 762 42.72 -1.07 -26.63
CA GLU A 762 43.36 -0.04 -25.80
C GLU A 762 43.59 1.27 -26.59
N ARG A 763 44.00 1.21 -27.86
CA ARG A 763 44.13 2.42 -28.72
C ARG A 763 42.83 3.17 -28.97
N THR A 764 41.67 2.55 -28.78
CA THR A 764 40.36 3.20 -28.96
C THR A 764 39.91 3.96 -27.71
N LEU A 765 40.47 3.62 -26.53
CA LEU A 765 40.14 4.25 -25.25
C LEU A 765 40.94 5.54 -24.99
N GLU A 766 42.19 5.62 -25.46
CA GLU A 766 43.04 6.81 -25.27
C GLU A 766 42.58 8.04 -26.09
N THR A 767 41.76 7.86 -27.13
CA THR A 767 41.23 8.99 -27.91
C THR A 767 40.07 9.71 -27.23
N LEU A 768 39.43 9.08 -26.23
CA LEU A 768 38.23 9.61 -25.56
C LEU A 768 38.52 10.39 -24.27
N THR A 769 39.71 10.28 -23.70
CA THR A 769 40.08 10.89 -22.41
C THR A 769 40.70 12.29 -22.50
N ASN A 770 41.04 12.78 -23.70
CA ASN A 770 41.70 14.08 -23.89
C ASN A 770 40.77 15.30 -24.06
N PHE A 771 39.45 15.15 -23.90
CA PHE A 771 38.48 16.23 -24.20
C PHE A 771 38.00 17.07 -23.00
N ASN A 772 38.58 16.93 -21.80
CA ASN A 772 38.10 17.63 -20.59
C ASN A 772 39.22 18.15 -19.66
N ARG A 773 39.96 19.20 -20.06
CA ARG A 773 40.69 20.10 -19.14
C ARG A 773 40.75 21.55 -19.64
N GLY A 774 40.30 22.49 -18.80
CA GLY A 774 40.36 23.95 -19.02
C GLY A 774 39.12 24.54 -19.73
N THR A 775 38.62 25.75 -19.45
CA THR A 775 38.99 26.79 -18.44
C THR A 775 37.75 27.64 -18.10
N SER A 776 37.86 28.59 -17.16
CA SER A 776 36.74 29.35 -16.59
C SER A 776 36.52 30.76 -17.17
N ARG A 777 35.35 31.35 -16.84
CA ARG A 777 34.88 32.76 -16.94
C ARG A 777 34.11 33.23 -18.18
N ALA A 778 33.14 34.11 -17.87
CA ALA A 778 32.51 35.19 -18.66
C ALA A 778 31.21 34.92 -19.46
N GLN A 779 30.11 35.41 -18.88
CA GLN A 779 29.08 36.29 -19.48
C GLN A 779 28.37 35.93 -20.82
N ASN A 780 27.06 35.69 -20.67
CA ASN A 780 25.95 36.37 -21.38
C ASN A 780 25.56 35.96 -22.83
N ARG A 781 24.23 35.91 -23.05
CA ARG A 781 23.45 35.76 -24.31
C ARG A 781 23.40 34.37 -24.99
N GLY A 782 22.21 34.07 -25.51
CA GLY A 782 22.01 33.19 -26.68
C GLY A 782 21.41 31.81 -26.40
N THR A 783 20.10 31.66 -26.61
CA THR A 783 19.45 30.36 -26.86
C THR A 783 19.86 29.79 -28.23
N PRO A 784 20.07 28.47 -28.33
CA PRO A 784 19.90 27.72 -29.58
C PRO A 784 18.83 26.59 -29.44
N PRO A 785 18.28 26.08 -30.57
CA PRO A 785 17.07 25.25 -30.58
C PRO A 785 17.32 23.72 -30.46
N CYS A 786 16.25 22.97 -30.22
CA CYS A 786 16.22 21.50 -30.26
C CYS A 786 16.52 20.93 -31.66
N PRO A 787 17.21 19.78 -31.76
CA PRO A 787 17.36 19.04 -33.02
C PRO A 787 16.08 18.25 -33.36
N ALA A 788 15.82 18.09 -34.66
CA ALA A 788 14.55 17.62 -35.22
C ALA A 788 14.48 16.10 -35.49
N LEU A 789 13.24 15.63 -35.72
CA LEU A 789 12.90 14.28 -36.15
C LEU A 789 13.57 13.88 -37.48
N ILE A 790 13.94 12.60 -37.58
CA ILE A 790 14.36 11.97 -38.83
C ILE A 790 13.13 11.70 -39.70
N ARG A 791 13.15 12.21 -40.93
CA ARG A 791 12.12 12.01 -41.97
C ARG A 791 12.71 11.09 -43.05
N ILE A 792 12.10 9.94 -43.31
CA ILE A 792 12.50 9.06 -44.42
C ILE A 792 11.90 9.62 -45.72
N LYS A 793 12.72 9.70 -46.78
CA LYS A 793 12.31 10.21 -48.10
C LYS A 793 11.74 9.10 -48.99
N SER A 794 10.75 9.48 -49.79
CA SER A 794 10.28 8.80 -51.00
C SER A 794 10.68 9.62 -52.24
N GLU A 795 10.92 8.98 -53.39
CA GLU A 795 10.86 9.48 -54.80
C GLU A 795 11.77 8.60 -55.72
N PRO A 796 11.66 8.61 -57.06
CA PRO A 796 10.45 8.34 -57.88
C PRO A 796 10.75 7.48 -59.15
N VAL A 797 9.73 7.05 -59.91
CA VAL A 797 9.80 6.81 -61.38
C VAL A 797 8.42 7.11 -62.02
N ASP A 798 8.44 7.58 -63.27
CA ASP A 798 7.39 8.28 -64.04
C ASP A 798 6.41 7.41 -64.88
N HIS A 799 5.31 8.06 -65.32
CA HIS A 799 4.54 8.04 -66.62
C HIS A 799 4.50 6.76 -67.52
N GLU A 800 3.48 6.47 -68.37
CA GLU A 800 2.44 7.29 -69.05
C GLU A 800 1.24 6.43 -69.58
N GLU A 801 0.32 7.03 -70.39
CA GLU A 801 -0.88 6.46 -71.09
C GLU A 801 -2.05 5.99 -70.18
N GLY A 802 -3.36 6.08 -70.46
CA GLY A 802 -4.23 6.64 -71.53
C GLY A 802 -5.65 6.01 -71.40
N CYS A 803 -6.80 6.56 -71.83
CA CYS A 803 -7.20 7.89 -72.36
C CYS A 803 -8.76 8.05 -72.30
N ASN A 804 -9.29 9.30 -72.29
CA ASN A 804 -10.67 9.77 -72.62
C ASN A 804 -11.94 8.93 -72.31
N SER A 805 -12.91 9.52 -71.58
CA SER A 805 -14.03 10.28 -72.19
C SER A 805 -15.16 10.75 -71.23
N HIS A 806 -15.84 11.80 -71.69
CA HIS A 806 -16.89 12.65 -71.10
C HIS A 806 -18.22 12.04 -70.59
N VAL A 807 -18.88 12.83 -69.70
CA VAL A 807 -20.28 13.35 -69.77
C VAL A 807 -21.36 12.93 -68.74
N THR A 808 -22.01 13.98 -68.19
CA THR A 808 -23.31 14.12 -67.47
C THR A 808 -23.61 13.43 -66.14
N ALA A 809 -24.32 14.20 -65.30
CA ALA A 809 -25.07 13.76 -64.13
C ALA A 809 -26.53 13.45 -64.51
N GLU A 810 -27.19 12.54 -63.78
CA GLU A 810 -28.65 12.47 -63.69
C GLU A 810 -29.11 11.76 -62.39
N GLU A 811 -30.40 11.89 -62.07
CA GLU A 811 -31.02 11.65 -60.76
C GLU A 811 -31.47 10.19 -60.49
N PRO A 812 -31.75 9.81 -59.23
CA PRO A 812 -32.54 8.62 -58.90
C PRO A 812 -34.07 8.90 -58.89
N PRO A 813 -34.92 8.08 -59.54
CA PRO A 813 -36.38 8.25 -59.54
C PRO A 813 -37.09 7.16 -58.65
N PRO A 814 -38.45 7.13 -58.50
CA PRO A 814 -39.07 7.78 -57.34
C PRO A 814 -40.30 7.05 -56.71
N GLY A 815 -40.95 7.70 -55.73
CA GLY A 815 -42.35 7.42 -55.29
C GLY A 815 -42.52 7.09 -53.81
N PHE A 816 -43.50 7.61 -53.04
CA PHE A 816 -44.64 8.48 -53.35
C PHE A 816 -44.95 9.42 -52.15
N ARG A 817 -45.59 10.58 -52.39
CA ARG A 817 -46.12 11.57 -51.41
C ARG A 817 -47.50 12.10 -51.93
N PRO A 818 -48.12 13.19 -51.39
CA PRO A 818 -48.87 13.30 -50.13
C PRO A 818 -50.25 14.02 -50.30
N ARG A 819 -51.02 14.28 -49.22
CA ARG A 819 -52.04 15.38 -49.03
C ARG A 819 -52.80 15.17 -47.69
N LYS A 820 -53.49 16.13 -47.04
CA LYS A 820 -53.26 17.58 -46.72
C LYS A 820 -54.39 18.05 -45.75
N ARG A 821 -54.08 18.88 -44.73
CA ARG A 821 -54.93 19.89 -43.99
C ARG A 821 -56.40 19.60 -43.60
N SER A 822 -56.79 19.97 -42.37
CA SER A 822 -57.56 21.22 -42.07
C SER A 822 -57.69 21.52 -40.55
N GLU A 823 -58.11 22.74 -40.19
CA GLU A 823 -58.13 23.35 -38.84
C GLU A 823 -59.54 23.37 -38.19
N ALA A 824 -59.61 23.59 -36.85
CA ALA A 824 -60.60 24.40 -36.09
C ALA A 824 -60.76 23.90 -34.62
N ASN A 825 -61.24 24.67 -33.62
CA ASN A 825 -61.08 26.09 -33.23
C ASN A 825 -61.70 26.26 -31.80
N MET A 826 -61.40 27.34 -31.06
CA MET A 826 -62.09 27.80 -29.80
C MET A 826 -61.92 26.94 -28.52
N SER A 827 -62.01 27.44 -27.28
CA SER A 827 -61.87 28.82 -26.71
C SER A 827 -61.95 28.81 -25.16
N GLY A 828 -61.23 29.73 -24.50
CA GLY A 828 -61.45 30.16 -23.10
C GLY A 828 -60.80 29.30 -22.00
N ALA A 829 -60.40 29.77 -20.82
CA ALA A 829 -60.04 31.07 -20.21
C ALA A 829 -60.23 30.92 -18.68
N HIS A 830 -59.44 31.66 -17.88
CA HIS A 830 -59.53 31.79 -16.41
C HIS A 830 -59.12 30.54 -15.59
N SER A 831 -58.03 30.56 -14.80
CA SER A 831 -57.77 31.26 -13.52
C SER A 831 -58.68 30.79 -12.38
N GLY A 832 -58.19 30.41 -11.20
CA GLY A 832 -56.83 30.39 -10.63
C GLY A 832 -56.88 29.94 -9.16
N THR A 833 -55.79 30.11 -8.39
CA THR A 833 -55.69 29.98 -6.91
C THR A 833 -56.16 28.65 -6.28
N ALA A 834 -55.30 27.77 -5.75
CA ALA A 834 -54.41 27.92 -4.56
C ALA A 834 -55.13 27.81 -3.20
N THR A 835 -54.93 26.68 -2.52
CA THR A 835 -54.84 26.39 -1.06
C THR A 835 -54.62 24.86 -0.96
N GLU A 836 -53.52 24.34 -0.41
CA GLU A 836 -53.18 24.22 1.03
C GLU A 836 -54.04 23.20 1.81
N GLY A 837 -53.38 22.46 2.71
CA GLY A 837 -53.96 21.44 3.59
C GLY A 837 -54.02 20.03 2.99
N GLU A 838 -53.57 18.94 3.61
CA GLU A 838 -52.63 18.67 4.69
C GLU A 838 -52.53 17.12 4.77
N PHE A 839 -51.57 16.62 5.55
CA PHE A 839 -51.36 15.21 5.83
C PHE A 839 -52.62 14.44 6.28
N VAL A 840 -52.69 13.12 6.00
CA VAL A 840 -52.48 12.06 7.01
C VAL A 840 -52.60 10.66 6.37
N SER A 841 -51.92 9.70 7.01
CA SER A 841 -51.72 8.26 6.77
C SER A 841 -52.82 7.41 6.09
N GLY A 842 -52.38 6.24 5.57
CA GLY A 842 -53.28 5.16 5.18
C GLY A 842 -52.60 4.05 4.37
N GLU A 843 -51.97 3.08 5.04
CA GLU A 843 -51.50 1.85 4.38
C GLU A 843 -52.67 1.07 3.75
N LYS A 844 -52.50 0.48 2.55
CA LYS A 844 -52.42 -1.00 2.39
C LYS A 844 -52.40 -1.56 0.95
N TYR A 845 -51.72 -2.71 0.86
CA TYR A 845 -51.82 -3.83 -0.10
C TYR A 845 -51.39 -3.68 -1.58
N MET A 846 -50.23 -4.28 -1.85
CA MET A 846 -49.89 -5.18 -2.98
C MET A 846 -50.82 -5.22 -4.22
N ARG A 847 -50.21 -5.10 -5.41
CA ARG A 847 -49.99 -6.30 -6.26
C ARG A 847 -49.00 -6.13 -7.43
N ILE A 848 -48.11 -7.10 -7.47
CA ILE A 848 -47.17 -7.53 -8.52
C ILE A 848 -47.75 -7.54 -9.95
N ARG A 849 -46.98 -7.03 -10.93
CA ARG A 849 -46.70 -7.59 -12.27
C ARG A 849 -45.74 -6.65 -13.02
N SER A 850 -44.43 -6.89 -13.03
CA SER A 850 -43.72 -7.77 -13.98
C SER A 850 -43.92 -7.43 -15.47
N ARG A 851 -42.99 -6.64 -16.01
CA ARG A 851 -42.36 -6.85 -17.33
C ARG A 851 -40.91 -6.37 -17.25
#